data_AF-A0AAU7LNJ9-F1
#
_entry.id   AF-A0AAU7LNJ9-F1
#
_cell.length_a   1.000
_cell.length_b   1.000
_cell.length_c   1.000
_cell.angle_alpha   90.00
_cell.angle_beta   90.00
_cell.angle_gamma   90.00
#
_symmetry.space_group_name_H-M   'P 1'
#
loop_
_entity.id
_entity.type
_entity.pdbx_description
1 polymer ?
#
loop_
_entity_poly.entity_id
_entity_poly.type
_entity_poly.pdbx_seq_one_letter_code
_entity_poly.pdbx_strand_id
1 'polypeptide(L)'
;MGSPDTPLATATTTEAVAADAASREEASALAGSQALRHHPGEGSDYCIGSGVRQPPVTPYERQPGDPLYRPLRIYTVDPSVSRLEGSVATLNVPFEPLQPGPVGTLFEVDPNDGQLGVRYRAADLEDRKVLMTGGYDPSPSDPRFHHQMVYAVCSNVYSTFKTALGRNLGWGFGDGKTPARLVLRPHHGQEQNAYYQNGITSGELRFGYFPASEKPTTRTMPGGYVFTCLSHDIVVHEVTHALLDGLRAHFIVPTNADVVAFHEAFADLVAIFQHFSYTEVVLTAIRRCKGALQHADLLTELAGEFGHTTGQNGPLRSAVEKDTGNPRRYQPGLEAHQLGSVLVSAVFDAFVQVYRRRTERFVRLATGGSGLLPAGELSHDLQTILAERASKLASQFLGICIRAIDYCPPVGMTFGDYLRALITADYDLVPDDPWDYRGALIDAFWRRDIYPRTANHLSQDALLWHRPRMDLPEVPGLDFGTLRFRGDPANAADLDERHRQACMFGHYVTRPGRLEEFGLVANGDPRLDGDTVSLPCVESIRTARRAGPNGQIVFDLVAEITQERHVRASAEGPAFTYYGGSTVILGPTGEIRYVVLKSVVGAGRLQRRRAFFETACGQKYWHLQGQRWQPRESLFALVHSGH
;
A
#
# COMPACT_ATOMS: atom_id res chain seq x y z
N MET A 1 24.24 -28.79 38.01
CA MET A 1 23.35 -27.62 38.17
C MET A 1 23.97 -26.45 37.41
N GLY A 2 23.18 -25.79 36.56
CA GLY A 2 23.52 -24.56 35.82
C GLY A 2 24.31 -24.83 34.53
N SER A 3 23.88 -24.47 33.33
CA SER A 3 22.76 -23.64 32.86
C SER A 3 22.38 -24.06 31.44
N PRO A 4 21.11 -23.96 31.00
CA PRO A 4 20.78 -24.12 29.59
C PRO A 4 21.05 -22.81 28.85
N ASP A 5 21.79 -22.88 27.74
CA ASP A 5 21.92 -21.80 26.77
C ASP A 5 20.54 -21.45 26.22
N THR A 6 20.07 -20.25 26.57
CA THR A 6 18.90 -19.63 25.95
C THR A 6 19.31 -19.15 24.55
N PRO A 7 18.66 -19.58 23.45
CA PRO A 7 18.96 -19.04 22.15
C PRO A 7 18.55 -17.56 22.11
N LEU A 8 19.51 -16.67 21.83
CA LEU A 8 19.23 -15.27 21.50
C LEU A 8 18.39 -15.25 20.22
N ALA A 9 17.17 -14.72 20.30
CA ALA A 9 16.37 -14.40 19.13
C ALA A 9 17.13 -13.35 18.29
N THR A 10 17.65 -13.75 17.13
CA THR A 10 18.26 -12.86 16.15
C THR A 10 17.22 -11.89 15.62
N ALA A 11 17.49 -10.59 15.73
CA ALA A 11 16.60 -9.55 15.22
C ALA A 11 16.47 -9.66 13.70
N THR A 12 15.26 -9.93 13.21
CA THR A 12 14.94 -9.98 11.77
C THR A 12 14.86 -8.56 11.24
N THR A 13 15.94 -8.10 10.63
CA THR A 13 15.94 -6.85 9.86
C THR A 13 15.44 -7.18 8.45
N THR A 14 14.37 -6.54 7.99
CA THR A 14 13.99 -6.64 6.57
C THR A 14 15.06 -5.94 5.72
N GLU A 15 15.41 -6.48 4.54
CA GLU A 15 16.38 -5.85 3.62
C GLU A 15 15.99 -4.39 3.30
N ALA A 16 14.69 -4.08 3.33
CA ALA A 16 14.13 -2.74 3.13
C ALA A 16 14.54 -1.73 4.23
N VAL A 17 14.48 -2.13 5.50
CA VAL A 17 14.79 -1.25 6.63
C VAL A 17 16.30 -0.97 6.75
N ALA A 18 17.15 -1.91 6.34
CA ALA A 18 18.61 -1.74 6.37
C ALA A 18 19.13 -0.67 5.40
N ALA A 19 18.46 -0.49 4.26
CA ALA A 19 18.82 0.51 3.26
C ALA A 19 18.48 1.95 3.70
N ASP A 20 17.40 2.11 4.48
CA ASP A 20 16.92 3.43 4.91
C ASP A 20 17.83 4.07 5.97
N ALA A 21 18.40 3.25 6.87
CA ALA A 21 19.28 3.71 7.94
C ALA A 21 20.69 4.13 7.47
N ALA A 22 21.04 3.91 6.20
CA ALA A 22 22.38 4.10 5.65
C ALA A 22 22.58 5.40 4.86
N SER A 23 21.59 6.29 4.78
CA SER A 23 21.71 7.57 4.05
C SER A 23 22.23 8.72 4.94
N ARG A 24 23.29 9.40 4.49
CA ARG A 24 23.92 10.65 4.99
C ARG A 24 24.24 11.52 3.74
N GLU A 25 24.38 12.85 3.73
CA GLU A 25 24.55 13.92 4.71
C GLU A 25 24.16 15.29 4.06
N GLU A 26 24.09 16.35 4.89
CA GLU A 26 23.96 17.81 4.63
C GLU A 26 22.56 18.45 4.40
N ALA A 27 22.03 19.04 5.48
CA ALA A 27 20.98 20.06 5.45
C ALA A 27 21.58 21.44 5.77
N SER A 28 21.49 22.38 4.82
CA SER A 28 21.79 23.80 5.04
C SER A 28 20.49 24.58 5.19
N ALA A 29 20.44 25.43 6.23
CA ALA A 29 19.29 26.26 6.56
C ALA A 29 19.14 27.43 5.56
N LEU A 30 18.05 27.43 4.81
CA LEU A 30 17.57 28.61 4.08
C LEU A 30 16.10 28.84 4.41
N ALA A 31 15.86 29.57 5.50
CA ALA A 31 14.58 30.24 5.72
C ALA A 31 14.60 31.55 4.92
N GLY A 32 13.98 31.51 3.74
CA GLY A 32 13.74 32.68 2.89
C GLY A 32 12.23 32.89 2.71
N SER A 33 11.72 33.98 3.28
CA SER A 33 10.37 34.52 3.05
C SER A 33 10.05 34.59 1.55
N GLN A 34 8.86 34.13 1.13
CA GLN A 34 8.42 34.24 -0.26
C GLN A 34 7.02 34.82 -0.44
N ALA A 35 6.97 35.87 -1.25
CA ALA A 35 5.81 36.27 -2.01
C ALA A 35 5.52 35.21 -3.10
N LEU A 36 4.25 34.87 -3.28
CA LEU A 36 3.75 33.96 -4.33
C LEU A 36 4.24 34.42 -5.71
N ARG A 37 5.14 33.65 -6.33
CA ARG A 37 5.52 33.85 -7.74
C ARG A 37 4.40 33.31 -8.61
N HIS A 38 3.80 34.17 -9.44
CA HIS A 38 2.80 33.73 -10.42
C HIS A 38 3.47 32.93 -11.55
N HIS A 39 3.15 31.65 -11.65
CA HIS A 39 3.57 30.80 -12.78
C HIS A 39 2.59 30.93 -13.95
N PRO A 40 3.06 30.92 -15.22
CA PRO A 40 2.18 31.08 -16.38
C PRO A 40 1.08 30.00 -16.44
N GLY A 41 -0.19 30.42 -16.47
CA GLY A 41 -1.35 29.55 -16.60
C GLY A 41 -1.91 29.00 -15.27
N GLU A 42 -1.25 29.22 -14.13
CA GLU A 42 -1.79 28.80 -12.83
C GLU A 42 -3.06 29.61 -12.50
N GLY A 43 -4.17 28.90 -12.27
CA GLY A 43 -5.48 29.46 -11.97
C GLY A 43 -6.31 29.86 -13.20
N SER A 44 -5.72 29.87 -14.40
CA SER A 44 -6.44 30.16 -15.65
C SER A 44 -6.53 28.94 -16.57
N ASP A 45 -5.42 28.21 -16.72
CA ASP A 45 -5.27 27.09 -17.66
C ASP A 45 -5.23 25.76 -16.92
N TYR A 46 -4.67 25.75 -15.70
CA TYR A 46 -4.62 24.61 -14.80
C TYR A 46 -4.72 25.05 -13.33
N CYS A 47 -5.03 24.11 -12.43
CA CYS A 47 -4.92 24.28 -10.99
C CYS A 47 -3.85 23.38 -10.37
N ILE A 48 -3.51 23.67 -9.12
CA ILE A 48 -2.59 22.88 -8.30
C ILE A 48 -3.38 22.31 -7.12
N GLY A 49 -3.42 20.98 -7.04
CA GLY A 49 -4.13 20.22 -6.02
C GLY A 49 -3.50 20.33 -4.63
N SER A 50 -4.23 19.84 -3.62
CA SER A 50 -3.79 19.89 -2.22
C SER A 50 -2.53 19.07 -1.98
N GLY A 51 -2.35 17.93 -2.67
CA GLY A 51 -1.18 17.06 -2.52
C GLY A 51 0.16 17.73 -2.82
N VAL A 52 0.18 18.74 -3.70
CA VAL A 52 1.36 19.58 -3.97
C VAL A 52 1.60 20.59 -2.85
N ARG A 53 0.53 21.10 -2.24
CA ARG A 53 0.55 22.17 -1.23
C ARG A 53 0.78 21.66 0.20
N GLN A 54 0.55 20.38 0.47
CA GLN A 54 0.76 19.79 1.79
C GLN A 54 2.26 19.71 2.14
N PRO A 55 2.68 20.21 3.32
CA PRO A 55 4.03 20.03 3.83
C PRO A 55 4.48 18.57 3.77
N PRO A 56 5.69 18.26 3.25
CA PRO A 56 6.20 16.91 3.27
C PRO A 56 6.33 16.40 4.70
N VAL A 57 5.80 15.21 4.95
CA VAL A 57 6.16 14.43 6.13
C VAL A 57 7.56 13.88 5.89
N THR A 58 8.52 14.32 6.70
CA THR A 58 9.91 13.89 6.61
C THR A 58 10.20 13.04 7.85
N PRO A 59 10.58 11.76 7.69
CA PRO A 59 11.06 10.94 8.80
C PRO A 59 12.22 11.63 9.52
N TYR A 60 12.44 11.26 10.77
CA TYR A 60 13.57 11.78 11.54
C TYR A 60 14.91 11.53 10.84
N GLU A 61 15.69 12.60 10.65
CA GLU A 61 17.06 12.51 10.16
C GLU A 61 18.01 12.21 11.34
N ARG A 62 18.51 10.97 11.36
CA ARG A 62 19.40 10.45 12.38
C ARG A 62 20.66 11.31 12.52
N GLN A 63 21.01 11.69 13.74
CA GLN A 63 22.22 12.44 14.05
C GLN A 63 23.44 11.52 14.27
N PRO A 64 24.67 12.03 14.10
CA PRO A 64 25.88 11.30 14.46
C PRO A 64 25.85 10.88 15.94
N GLY A 65 25.94 9.57 16.20
CA GLY A 65 25.91 9.00 17.54
C GLY A 65 24.58 8.36 17.93
N ASP A 66 23.50 8.67 17.22
CA ASP A 66 22.22 7.99 17.43
C ASP A 66 22.32 6.50 17.05
N PRO A 67 21.54 5.61 17.69
CA PRO A 67 21.35 4.25 17.21
C PRO A 67 20.78 4.23 15.78
N LEU A 68 21.01 3.14 15.05
CA LEU A 68 20.34 2.93 13.76
C LEU A 68 18.87 2.55 13.96
N TYR A 69 18.61 1.70 14.95
CA TYR A 69 17.30 1.11 15.18
C TYR A 69 16.93 1.09 16.66
N ARG A 70 15.62 1.11 16.91
CA ARG A 70 14.99 0.73 18.17
C ARG A 70 14.38 -0.67 18.00
N PRO A 71 14.97 -1.72 18.60
CA PRO A 71 14.37 -3.06 18.55
C PRO A 71 13.09 -3.06 19.41
N LEU A 72 11.96 -3.47 18.82
CA LEU A 72 10.67 -3.55 19.48
C LEU A 72 10.04 -4.92 19.21
N ARG A 73 9.48 -5.53 20.26
CA ARG A 73 8.80 -6.82 20.15
C ARG A 73 7.34 -6.63 19.74
N ILE A 74 6.85 -7.53 18.89
CA ILE A 74 5.48 -7.54 18.35
C ILE A 74 4.90 -8.96 18.37
N TYR A 75 3.58 -9.08 18.20
CA TYR A 75 2.98 -10.33 17.74
C TYR A 75 3.15 -10.44 16.22
N THR A 76 3.50 -11.62 15.69
CA THR A 76 3.74 -11.82 14.25
C THR A 76 2.47 -12.07 13.45
N VAL A 77 1.43 -12.57 14.10
CA VAL A 77 0.08 -12.79 13.53
C VAL A 77 -0.93 -12.25 14.53
N ASP A 78 -1.10 -12.95 15.66
CA ASP A 78 -1.97 -12.53 16.76
C ASP A 78 -1.55 -13.23 18.09
N PRO A 79 -2.10 -12.82 19.24
CA PRO A 79 -1.82 -13.42 20.55
C PRO A 79 -2.16 -14.92 20.67
N SER A 80 -2.98 -15.48 19.78
CA SER A 80 -3.44 -16.87 19.88
C SER A 80 -2.40 -17.88 19.40
N VAL A 81 -1.46 -17.45 18.54
CA VAL A 81 -0.38 -18.28 18.03
C VAL A 81 0.62 -18.62 19.14
N SER A 82 1.10 -19.87 19.15
CA SER A 82 2.07 -20.36 20.14
C SER A 82 3.41 -19.64 20.02
N ARG A 83 4.06 -19.32 21.15
CA ARG A 83 5.44 -18.77 21.16
C ARG A 83 6.45 -19.68 20.45
N LEU A 84 6.26 -21.00 20.54
CA LEU A 84 7.11 -21.99 19.86
C LEU A 84 6.94 -21.99 18.34
N GLU A 85 5.90 -21.33 17.83
CA GLU A 85 5.59 -21.19 16.40
C GLU A 85 5.98 -19.82 15.86
N GLY A 86 6.75 -19.05 16.63
CA GLY A 86 7.20 -17.72 16.24
C GLY A 86 6.13 -16.64 16.42
N SER A 87 5.23 -16.77 17.41
CA SER A 87 4.19 -15.75 17.66
C SER A 87 4.73 -14.37 18.06
N VAL A 88 6.01 -14.27 18.39
CA VAL A 88 6.69 -13.03 18.73
C VAL A 88 7.90 -12.84 17.83
N ALA A 89 8.02 -11.64 17.25
CA ALA A 89 9.21 -11.20 16.53
C ALA A 89 9.73 -9.89 17.11
N THR A 90 11.00 -9.60 16.84
CA THR A 90 11.60 -8.29 17.14
C THR A 90 11.77 -7.54 15.82
N LEU A 91 11.09 -6.40 15.71
CA LEU A 91 11.23 -5.45 14.61
C LEU A 91 12.33 -4.44 14.93
N ASN A 92 13.22 -4.20 13.99
CA ASN A 92 14.16 -3.08 14.06
C ASN A 92 13.49 -1.83 13.49
N VAL A 93 12.86 -1.03 14.34
CA VAL A 93 12.22 0.21 13.90
C VAL A 93 13.29 1.29 13.70
N PRO A 94 13.30 2.04 12.58
CA PRO A 94 14.21 3.17 12.40
C PRO A 94 14.19 4.09 13.62
N PHE A 95 15.37 4.41 14.15
CA PHE A 95 15.45 5.20 15.37
C PHE A 95 14.94 6.63 15.16
N GLU A 96 14.07 7.08 16.05
CA GLU A 96 13.73 8.49 16.26
C GLU A 96 13.50 8.76 17.76
N PRO A 97 13.79 9.98 18.25
CA PRO A 97 13.38 10.40 19.59
C PRO A 97 11.86 10.44 19.72
N LEU A 98 11.30 9.84 20.78
CA LEU A 98 9.86 9.72 20.99
C LEU A 98 9.38 10.36 22.29
N GLN A 99 8.17 10.92 22.28
CA GLN A 99 7.44 11.25 23.50
C GLN A 99 6.58 10.05 23.96
N PRO A 100 6.21 9.95 25.26
CA PRO A 100 5.36 8.88 25.75
C PRO A 100 4.00 8.80 25.05
N GLY A 101 3.54 7.58 24.76
CA GLY A 101 2.42 7.33 23.87
C GLY A 101 2.91 7.44 22.43
N PRO A 102 3.88 6.58 22.05
CA PRO A 102 5.00 6.92 21.19
C PRO A 102 4.62 7.91 20.12
N VAL A 103 5.04 9.17 20.33
CA VAL A 103 4.78 10.29 19.41
C VAL A 103 6.08 10.59 18.67
N GLY A 104 6.07 10.32 17.37
CA GLY A 104 7.20 10.52 16.47
C GLY A 104 6.88 11.52 15.36
N THR A 105 7.66 11.43 14.28
CA THR A 105 7.48 12.26 13.08
C THR A 105 6.31 11.81 12.21
N LEU A 106 6.08 10.48 12.13
CA LEU A 106 5.08 9.88 11.25
C LEU A 106 3.77 9.54 11.99
N PHE A 107 3.89 9.09 13.23
CA PHE A 107 2.81 8.48 14.00
C PHE A 107 2.68 9.11 15.38
N GLU A 108 1.46 9.15 15.89
CA GLU A 108 1.12 9.52 17.26
C GLU A 108 0.21 8.43 17.84
N VAL A 109 0.61 7.80 18.95
CA VAL A 109 -0.25 6.81 19.62
C VAL A 109 -1.05 7.48 20.73
N ASP A 110 -2.38 7.50 20.57
CA ASP A 110 -3.29 8.00 21.58
C ASP A 110 -3.49 6.95 22.69
N PRO A 111 -3.12 7.23 23.95
CA PRO A 111 -3.30 6.29 25.07
C PRO A 111 -4.71 6.31 25.69
N ASN A 112 -5.64 7.08 25.14
CA ASN A 112 -7.01 7.19 25.68
C ASN A 112 -7.91 6.07 25.15
N ASP A 113 -8.74 5.52 26.04
CA ASP A 113 -9.88 4.70 25.69
C ASP A 113 -11.07 5.60 25.33
N GLY A 114 -11.48 5.57 24.06
CA GLY A 114 -12.54 6.44 23.55
C GLY A 114 -13.91 6.18 24.15
N GLN A 115 -14.20 4.95 24.56
CA GLN A 115 -15.51 4.56 25.10
C GLN A 115 -15.60 4.65 26.62
N LEU A 116 -14.55 4.20 27.32
CA LEU A 116 -14.52 4.25 28.79
C LEU A 116 -14.14 5.65 29.30
N GLY A 117 -13.58 6.52 28.44
CA GLY A 117 -13.12 7.85 28.83
C GLY A 117 -11.93 7.82 29.80
N VAL A 118 -11.17 6.72 29.79
CA VAL A 118 -10.03 6.48 30.69
C VAL A 118 -8.74 6.65 29.90
N ARG A 119 -7.74 7.28 30.52
CA ARG A 119 -6.39 7.36 29.97
C ARG A 119 -5.51 6.25 30.51
N TYR A 120 -5.06 5.34 29.65
CA TYR A 120 -4.10 4.32 30.04
C TYR A 120 -2.72 4.91 30.29
N ARG A 121 -1.87 4.17 31.02
CA ARG A 121 -0.46 4.53 31.14
C ARG A 121 0.19 4.49 29.76
N ALA A 122 0.63 5.64 29.28
CA ALA A 122 1.30 5.76 27.99
C ALA A 122 2.59 4.94 27.95
N ALA A 123 2.89 4.35 26.78
CA ALA A 123 4.15 3.64 26.58
C ALA A 123 5.26 4.67 26.42
N ASP A 124 6.19 4.69 27.38
CA ASP A 124 7.43 5.43 27.25
C ASP A 124 8.51 4.49 26.70
N LEU A 125 8.94 4.73 25.45
CA LEU A 125 9.99 3.96 24.78
C LEU A 125 11.39 4.56 24.96
N GLU A 126 11.50 5.70 25.67
CA GLU A 126 12.77 6.33 26.05
C GLU A 126 13.16 6.02 27.50
N ASP A 127 12.27 5.41 28.29
CA ASP A 127 12.59 4.93 29.64
C ASP A 127 13.78 3.96 29.59
N ARG A 128 14.79 4.21 30.43
CA ARG A 128 16.04 3.45 30.45
C ARG A 128 15.82 1.95 30.62
N LYS A 129 14.86 1.54 31.45
CA LYS A 129 14.58 0.11 31.69
C LYS A 129 13.94 -0.52 30.44
N VAL A 130 13.06 0.22 29.77
CA VAL A 130 12.38 -0.22 28.53
C VAL A 130 13.38 -0.33 27.38
N LEU A 131 14.29 0.63 27.24
CA LEU A 131 15.36 0.58 26.23
C LEU A 131 16.28 -0.62 26.44
N MET A 132 16.70 -0.89 27.68
CA MET A 132 17.57 -2.04 28.02
C MET A 132 16.93 -3.40 27.68
N THR A 133 15.60 -3.49 27.63
CA THR A 133 14.87 -4.72 27.32
C THR A 133 14.38 -4.80 25.87
N GLY A 134 14.68 -3.81 25.03
CA GLY A 134 14.15 -3.76 23.66
C GLY A 134 12.62 -3.61 23.63
N GLY A 135 12.11 -2.67 24.43
CA GLY A 135 10.68 -2.42 24.55
C GLY A 135 9.98 -3.25 25.62
N TYR A 136 8.66 -3.14 25.66
CA TYR A 136 7.74 -3.89 26.51
C TYR A 136 7.64 -5.36 26.06
N ASP A 137 7.46 -6.26 27.04
CA ASP A 137 7.18 -7.67 26.77
C ASP A 137 5.79 -7.83 26.12
N PRO A 138 5.64 -8.75 25.14
CA PRO A 138 4.33 -9.07 24.56
C PRO A 138 3.31 -9.49 25.61
N SER A 139 2.22 -8.73 25.67
CA SER A 139 1.17 -8.90 26.67
C SER A 139 -0.18 -8.44 26.13
N PRO A 140 -1.24 -9.27 26.20
CA PRO A 140 -2.61 -8.86 25.89
C PRO A 140 -3.27 -8.00 26.97
N SER A 141 -2.64 -7.91 28.15
CA SER A 141 -3.20 -7.22 29.32
C SER A 141 -2.49 -5.92 29.69
N ASP A 142 -1.35 -5.61 29.05
CA ASP A 142 -0.61 -4.37 29.28
C ASP A 142 -0.85 -3.38 28.12
N PRO A 143 -1.62 -2.31 28.32
CA PRO A 143 -1.88 -1.30 27.28
C PRO A 143 -0.62 -0.69 26.70
N ARG A 144 0.49 -0.65 27.45
CA ARG A 144 1.77 -0.13 26.93
C ARG A 144 2.33 -1.00 25.81
N PHE A 145 2.13 -2.31 25.88
CA PHE A 145 2.48 -3.19 24.78
C PHE A 145 1.57 -2.96 23.56
N HIS A 146 0.29 -2.66 23.76
CA HIS A 146 -0.63 -2.37 22.64
C HIS A 146 -0.16 -1.11 21.88
N HIS A 147 0.26 -0.09 22.62
CA HIS A 147 0.86 1.11 22.03
C HIS A 147 2.14 0.80 21.23
N GLN A 148 3.02 -0.05 21.77
CA GLN A 148 4.24 -0.49 21.08
C GLN A 148 3.92 -1.29 19.82
N MET A 149 2.95 -2.20 19.90
CA MET A 149 2.52 -3.07 18.80
C MET A 149 2.10 -2.25 17.59
N VAL A 150 1.14 -1.32 17.76
CA VAL A 150 0.66 -0.51 16.63
C VAL A 150 1.76 0.39 16.06
N TYR A 151 2.59 1.00 16.91
CA TYR A 151 3.64 1.91 16.47
C TYR A 151 4.73 1.16 15.68
N ALA A 152 5.17 0.01 16.18
CA ALA A 152 6.22 -0.78 15.55
C ALA A 152 5.77 -1.34 14.19
N VAL A 153 4.56 -1.91 14.12
CA VAL A 153 4.03 -2.47 12.87
C VAL A 153 3.78 -1.37 11.84
N CYS A 154 3.17 -0.24 12.21
CA CYS A 154 2.96 0.89 11.30
C CYS A 154 4.27 1.44 10.74
N SER A 155 5.31 1.56 11.60
CA SER A 155 6.64 2.04 11.19
C SER A 155 7.32 1.09 10.20
N ASN A 156 7.18 -0.23 10.41
CA ASN A 156 7.72 -1.24 9.50
C ASN A 156 7.01 -1.22 8.13
N VAL A 157 5.68 -1.07 8.12
CA VAL A 157 4.90 -0.98 6.87
C VAL A 157 5.30 0.28 6.10
N TYR A 158 5.38 1.43 6.77
CA TYR A 158 5.86 2.68 6.14
C TYR A 158 7.24 2.51 5.51
N SER A 159 8.18 1.91 6.25
CA SER A 159 9.55 1.66 5.76
C SER A 159 9.58 0.75 4.54
N THR A 160 8.70 -0.25 4.50
CA THR A 160 8.53 -1.15 3.36
C THR A 160 8.07 -0.39 2.10
N PHE A 161 7.07 0.48 2.24
CA PHE A 161 6.59 1.31 1.13
C PHE A 161 7.63 2.34 0.68
N LYS A 162 8.29 3.01 1.63
CA LYS A 162 9.36 3.97 1.35
C LYS A 162 10.47 3.34 0.53
N THR A 163 10.88 2.12 0.89
CA THR A 163 11.93 1.39 0.16
C THR A 163 11.46 0.98 -1.23
N ALA A 164 10.25 0.44 -1.36
CA ALA A 164 9.73 0.02 -2.66
C ALA A 164 9.55 1.20 -3.62
N LEU A 165 9.00 2.33 -3.15
CA LEU A 165 8.77 3.51 -3.97
C LEU A 165 10.00 4.39 -4.14
N GLY A 166 10.98 4.28 -3.24
CA GLY A 166 12.21 5.06 -3.29
C GLY A 166 12.02 6.52 -2.90
N ARG A 167 11.06 6.82 -2.00
CA ARG A 167 10.74 8.18 -1.55
C ARG A 167 9.98 8.20 -0.23
N ASN A 168 10.05 9.33 0.47
CA ASN A 168 9.18 9.61 1.61
C ASN A 168 7.71 9.71 1.17
N LEU A 169 6.82 9.18 2.02
CA LEU A 169 5.39 9.09 1.75
C LEU A 169 4.67 10.23 2.46
N GLY A 170 3.69 10.82 1.79
CA GLY A 170 2.77 11.80 2.38
C GLY A 170 1.45 11.16 2.77
N TRP A 171 0.69 11.86 3.60
CA TRP A 171 -0.67 11.47 3.99
C TRP A 171 -1.72 12.16 3.12
N GLY A 172 -2.92 11.56 3.01
CA GLY A 172 -4.07 12.13 2.31
C GLY A 172 -4.81 13.21 3.11
N PHE A 173 -4.29 13.59 4.27
CA PHE A 173 -4.86 14.55 5.21
C PHE A 173 -3.79 15.55 5.68
N GLY A 174 -4.24 16.71 6.18
CA GLY A 174 -3.35 17.71 6.77
C GLY A 174 -3.90 19.12 6.64
N ASP A 175 -3.48 20.01 7.52
CA ASP A 175 -3.93 21.41 7.57
C ASP A 175 -3.22 22.33 6.56
N GLY A 176 -2.30 21.80 5.75
CA GLY A 176 -1.48 22.56 4.80
C GLY A 176 -0.42 23.45 5.46
N LYS A 177 -0.26 23.40 6.78
CA LYS A 177 0.64 24.28 7.55
C LYS A 177 1.74 23.50 8.24
N THR A 178 1.39 22.35 8.81
CA THR A 178 2.30 21.49 9.56
C THR A 178 2.35 20.09 8.97
N PRO A 179 3.49 19.39 9.03
CA PRO A 179 3.56 17.98 8.64
C PRO A 179 2.56 17.15 9.45
N ALA A 180 1.67 16.46 8.76
CA ALA A 180 0.64 15.65 9.39
C ALA A 180 1.20 14.36 10.01
N ARG A 181 0.56 13.89 11.08
CA ARG A 181 0.85 12.60 11.73
C ARG A 181 -0.40 11.73 11.70
N LEU A 182 -0.24 10.43 11.44
CA LEU A 182 -1.33 9.48 11.56
C LEU A 182 -1.55 9.14 13.04
N VAL A 183 -2.76 9.36 13.53
CA VAL A 183 -3.12 9.05 14.92
C VAL A 183 -3.50 7.58 15.03
N LEU A 184 -2.85 6.84 15.91
CA LEU A 184 -3.14 5.43 16.18
C LEU A 184 -3.94 5.37 17.48
N ARG A 185 -5.14 4.78 17.44
CA ARG A 185 -6.04 4.64 18.60
C ARG A 185 -6.24 3.15 18.94
N PRO A 186 -5.35 2.54 19.74
CA PRO A 186 -5.39 1.10 20.05
C PRO A 186 -6.63 0.68 20.85
N HIS A 187 -7.28 1.62 21.52
CA HIS A 187 -8.45 1.42 22.39
C HIS A 187 -9.58 2.35 21.96
N HIS A 188 -9.97 2.32 20.69
CA HIS A 188 -10.97 3.26 20.16
C HIS A 188 -12.34 3.09 20.83
N GLY A 189 -12.81 1.84 20.96
CA GLY A 189 -14.09 1.52 21.60
C GLY A 189 -14.44 0.04 21.55
N GLN A 190 -15.57 -0.32 22.17
CA GLN A 190 -16.12 -1.67 22.16
C GLN A 190 -16.86 -1.97 20.87
N GLU A 191 -16.09 -2.39 19.87
CA GLU A 191 -16.61 -2.81 18.57
C GLU A 191 -15.82 -4.00 18.03
N GLN A 192 -16.50 -4.86 17.27
CA GLN A 192 -15.88 -5.96 16.52
C GLN A 192 -15.39 -5.44 15.17
N ASN A 193 -14.53 -4.42 15.18
CA ASN A 193 -13.99 -3.84 13.95
C ASN A 193 -12.68 -3.10 14.20
N ALA A 194 -11.95 -2.87 13.11
CA ALA A 194 -10.91 -1.84 13.02
C ALA A 194 -11.10 -1.13 11.67
N TYR A 195 -10.73 0.15 11.59
CA TYR A 195 -10.83 0.90 10.34
C TYR A 195 -9.92 2.12 10.31
N TYR A 196 -9.43 2.45 9.13
CA TYR A 196 -8.86 3.76 8.83
C TYR A 196 -9.95 4.81 8.56
N GLN A 197 -9.86 5.92 9.27
CA GLN A 197 -10.67 7.11 9.03
C GLN A 197 -9.81 8.31 8.64
N ASN A 198 -10.04 8.85 7.45
CA ASN A 198 -9.52 10.16 7.04
C ASN A 198 -10.54 11.26 7.39
N GLY A 199 -10.10 12.27 8.14
CA GLY A 199 -10.74 13.57 8.23
C GLY A 199 -9.90 14.66 7.55
N ILE A 200 -10.54 15.79 7.18
CA ILE A 200 -9.91 16.88 6.40
C ILE A 200 -8.52 17.28 6.93
N THR A 201 -8.37 17.36 8.26
CA THR A 201 -7.13 17.82 8.92
C THR A 201 -6.32 16.70 9.57
N SER A 202 -6.88 15.52 9.80
CA SER A 202 -6.25 14.44 10.55
C SER A 202 -6.76 13.07 10.11
N GLY A 203 -5.86 12.08 10.01
CA GLY A 203 -6.20 10.68 9.81
C GLY A 203 -6.02 9.88 11.09
N GLU A 204 -6.86 8.86 11.28
CA GLU A 204 -6.87 8.02 12.47
C GLU A 204 -7.02 6.54 12.11
N LEU A 205 -6.18 5.67 12.69
CA LEU A 205 -6.46 4.23 12.75
C LEU A 205 -7.19 3.92 14.04
N ARG A 206 -8.37 3.32 13.93
CA ARG A 206 -9.26 3.02 15.05
C ARG A 206 -9.34 1.52 15.24
N PHE A 207 -8.91 1.06 16.42
CA PHE A 207 -8.91 -0.35 16.78
C PHE A 207 -9.94 -0.60 17.88
N GLY A 208 -10.95 -1.40 17.55
CA GLY A 208 -11.96 -1.86 18.49
C GLY A 208 -11.47 -3.00 19.37
N TYR A 209 -12.20 -3.23 20.46
CA TYR A 209 -12.03 -4.39 21.33
C TYR A 209 -13.36 -5.00 21.74
N PHE A 210 -13.43 -6.30 21.98
CA PHE A 210 -14.70 -6.98 22.26
C PHE A 210 -14.50 -8.23 23.10
N PRO A 211 -15.52 -8.68 23.87
CA PRO A 211 -15.45 -9.96 24.56
C PRO A 211 -15.48 -11.11 23.55
N ALA A 212 -14.57 -12.08 23.72
CA ALA A 212 -14.54 -13.32 22.97
C ALA A 212 -15.83 -14.12 23.18
N SER A 213 -16.23 -14.88 22.16
CA SER A 213 -17.41 -15.76 22.22
C SER A 213 -17.35 -16.76 23.39
N GLU A 214 -18.49 -17.35 23.75
CA GLU A 214 -18.58 -18.34 24.83
C GLU A 214 -17.82 -19.65 24.53
N LYS A 215 -17.53 -19.92 23.24
CA LYS A 215 -16.80 -21.11 22.77
C LYS A 215 -15.74 -20.71 21.74
N PRO A 216 -14.68 -20.00 22.17
CA PRO A 216 -13.60 -19.63 21.27
C PRO A 216 -12.89 -20.91 20.80
N THR A 217 -12.46 -20.92 19.54
CA THR A 217 -11.74 -22.05 18.93
C THR A 217 -10.21 -21.87 19.03
N THR A 218 -9.76 -20.79 19.65
CA THR A 218 -8.37 -20.42 19.93
C THR A 218 -8.05 -20.48 21.43
N ARG A 219 -6.81 -20.14 21.82
CA ARG A 219 -6.36 -20.05 23.22
C ARG A 219 -6.91 -18.83 24.00
N THR A 220 -8.00 -18.23 23.53
CA THR A 220 -8.64 -17.08 24.16
C THR A 220 -9.59 -17.57 25.26
N MET A 221 -9.63 -16.89 26.40
CA MET A 221 -10.58 -17.22 27.48
C MET A 221 -12.01 -16.83 27.05
N PRO A 222 -13.03 -17.68 27.26
CA PRO A 222 -14.43 -17.28 27.06
C PRO A 222 -14.76 -16.01 27.83
N GLY A 223 -15.30 -14.99 27.14
CA GLY A 223 -15.58 -13.67 27.73
C GLY A 223 -14.35 -12.79 28.01
N GLY A 224 -13.13 -13.25 27.72
CA GLY A 224 -11.93 -12.42 27.74
C GLY A 224 -11.95 -11.41 26.58
N TYR A 225 -11.28 -10.27 26.74
CA TYR A 225 -11.26 -9.25 25.68
C TYR A 225 -10.24 -9.58 24.58
N VAL A 226 -10.70 -9.46 23.33
CA VAL A 226 -9.88 -9.45 22.12
C VAL A 226 -9.66 -8.00 21.71
N PHE A 227 -8.41 -7.65 21.40
CA PHE A 227 -8.03 -6.31 20.96
C PHE A 227 -7.52 -6.39 19.52
N THR A 228 -8.20 -5.72 18.59
CA THR A 228 -7.81 -5.74 17.17
C THR A 228 -6.43 -5.13 16.93
N CYS A 229 -5.99 -4.20 17.79
CA CYS A 229 -4.66 -3.60 17.76
C CYS A 229 -3.50 -4.58 18.07
N LEU A 230 -3.81 -5.79 18.54
CA LEU A 230 -2.82 -6.86 18.77
C LEU A 230 -2.68 -7.82 17.59
N SER A 231 -3.60 -7.76 16.62
CA SER A 231 -3.46 -8.51 15.37
C SER A 231 -2.53 -7.75 14.44
N HIS A 232 -1.40 -8.36 14.10
CA HIS A 232 -0.47 -7.84 13.12
C HIS A 232 -1.19 -7.56 11.79
N ASP A 233 -2.00 -8.50 11.33
CA ASP A 233 -2.67 -8.46 10.03
C ASP A 233 -3.64 -7.29 9.95
N ILE A 234 -4.43 -7.08 11.00
CA ILE A 234 -5.37 -5.95 11.06
C ILE A 234 -4.60 -4.63 11.06
N VAL A 235 -3.52 -4.50 11.87
CA VAL A 235 -2.72 -3.27 11.89
C VAL A 235 -2.08 -2.98 10.52
N VAL A 236 -1.53 -4.00 9.85
CA VAL A 236 -0.97 -3.86 8.50
C VAL A 236 -2.05 -3.49 7.48
N HIS A 237 -3.23 -4.10 7.58
CA HIS A 237 -4.36 -3.84 6.69
C HIS A 237 -4.78 -2.36 6.80
N GLU A 238 -5.04 -1.87 8.02
CA GLU A 238 -5.51 -0.50 8.22
C GLU A 238 -4.48 0.58 7.86
N VAL A 239 -3.21 0.38 8.20
CA VAL A 239 -2.17 1.36 7.82
C VAL A 239 -1.94 1.36 6.31
N THR A 240 -2.20 0.24 5.62
CA THR A 240 -2.12 0.20 4.15
C THR A 240 -3.17 1.08 3.50
N HIS A 241 -4.41 1.11 4.02
CA HIS A 241 -5.43 2.06 3.56
C HIS A 241 -4.98 3.51 3.74
N ALA A 242 -4.37 3.84 4.89
CA ALA A 242 -3.82 5.18 5.14
C ALA A 242 -2.69 5.58 4.17
N LEU A 243 -1.84 4.62 3.82
CA LEU A 243 -0.79 4.84 2.83
C LEU A 243 -1.36 5.01 1.42
N LEU A 244 -2.29 4.15 1.00
CA LEU A 244 -2.93 4.25 -0.32
C LEU A 244 -3.61 5.61 -0.54
N ASP A 245 -4.30 6.10 0.48
CA ASP A 245 -4.96 7.39 0.45
C ASP A 245 -3.98 8.57 0.28
N GLY A 246 -2.80 8.50 0.88
CA GLY A 246 -1.75 9.53 0.69
C GLY A 246 -0.93 9.41 -0.60
N LEU A 247 -0.91 8.23 -1.21
CA LEU A 247 -0.11 7.96 -2.40
C LEU A 247 -0.70 8.58 -3.67
N ARG A 248 -2.03 8.63 -3.80
CA ARG A 248 -2.68 8.97 -5.06
C ARG A 248 -3.99 9.72 -4.85
N ALA A 249 -4.18 10.82 -5.58
CA ALA A 249 -5.41 11.60 -5.48
C ALA A 249 -6.61 10.82 -6.05
N HIS A 250 -7.76 10.88 -5.37
CA HIS A 250 -9.04 10.25 -5.77
C HIS A 250 -9.02 8.71 -5.89
N PHE A 251 -7.94 8.05 -5.48
CA PHE A 251 -7.77 6.61 -5.63
C PHE A 251 -8.73 5.79 -4.78
N ILE A 252 -9.29 6.40 -3.74
CA ILE A 252 -10.32 5.83 -2.87
C ILE A 252 -11.76 6.06 -3.36
N VAL A 253 -11.97 6.96 -4.32
CA VAL A 253 -13.32 7.32 -4.76
C VAL A 253 -13.97 6.12 -5.45
N PRO A 254 -15.05 5.53 -4.92
CA PRO A 254 -15.66 4.33 -5.48
C PRO A 254 -16.30 4.64 -6.83
N THR A 255 -15.53 4.46 -7.89
CA THR A 255 -15.95 4.76 -9.27
C THR A 255 -16.48 3.53 -10.00
N ASN A 256 -16.03 2.35 -9.57
CA ASN A 256 -16.43 1.03 -10.03
C ASN A 256 -16.12 0.00 -8.92
N ALA A 257 -16.54 -1.26 -9.09
CA ALA A 257 -16.36 -2.32 -8.09
C ALA A 257 -14.89 -2.66 -7.80
N ASP A 258 -14.02 -2.61 -8.83
CA ASP A 258 -12.60 -2.95 -8.70
C ASP A 258 -11.86 -1.97 -7.79
N VAL A 259 -12.28 -0.69 -7.72
CA VAL A 259 -11.61 0.28 -6.84
C VAL A 259 -11.73 -0.16 -5.39
N VAL A 260 -12.94 -0.44 -4.92
CA VAL A 260 -13.14 -0.86 -3.52
C VAL A 260 -12.46 -2.20 -3.27
N ALA A 261 -12.67 -3.17 -4.16
CA ALA A 261 -12.06 -4.49 -4.04
C ALA A 261 -10.53 -4.46 -4.10
N PHE A 262 -9.94 -3.49 -4.80
CA PHE A 262 -8.49 -3.31 -4.86
C PHE A 262 -7.92 -2.88 -3.50
N HIS A 263 -8.55 -1.91 -2.82
CA HIS A 263 -8.06 -1.46 -1.51
C HIS A 263 -8.01 -2.62 -0.53
N GLU A 264 -9.07 -3.40 -0.45
CA GLU A 264 -9.14 -4.63 0.36
C GLU A 264 -8.06 -5.65 -0.02
N ALA A 265 -7.98 -5.98 -1.32
CA ALA A 265 -7.00 -6.96 -1.81
C ALA A 265 -5.55 -6.52 -1.58
N PHE A 266 -5.28 -5.23 -1.76
CA PHE A 266 -3.93 -4.70 -1.64
C PHE A 266 -3.48 -4.69 -0.19
N ALA A 267 -4.34 -4.27 0.74
CA ALA A 267 -4.09 -4.35 2.17
C ALA A 267 -3.84 -5.80 2.64
N ASP A 268 -4.62 -6.76 2.13
CA ASP A 268 -4.39 -8.19 2.36
C ASP A 268 -3.06 -8.68 1.81
N LEU A 269 -2.69 -8.29 0.57
CA LEU A 269 -1.41 -8.67 -0.02
C LEU A 269 -0.23 -8.15 0.79
N VAL A 270 -0.30 -6.92 1.31
CA VAL A 270 0.74 -6.37 2.18
C VAL A 270 0.83 -7.19 3.48
N ALA A 271 -0.30 -7.52 4.11
CA ALA A 271 -0.32 -8.33 5.33
C ALA A 271 0.28 -9.73 5.12
N ILE A 272 -0.17 -10.45 4.09
CA ILE A 272 0.32 -11.79 3.72
C ILE A 272 1.82 -11.76 3.47
N PHE A 273 2.31 -10.86 2.61
CA PHE A 273 3.74 -10.83 2.29
C PHE A 273 4.61 -10.37 3.46
N GLN A 274 4.06 -9.63 4.44
CA GLN A 274 4.80 -9.31 5.65
C GLN A 274 5.01 -10.53 6.57
N HIS A 275 4.15 -11.54 6.56
CA HIS A 275 4.42 -12.80 7.30
C HIS A 275 5.74 -13.44 6.88
N PHE A 276 6.07 -13.33 5.58
CA PHE A 276 7.30 -13.86 5.02
C PHE A 276 8.56 -13.10 5.46
N SER A 277 8.41 -11.94 6.10
CA SER A 277 9.53 -11.18 6.67
C SER A 277 10.00 -11.73 8.02
N TYR A 278 9.23 -12.63 8.64
CA TYR A 278 9.53 -13.20 9.95
C TYR A 278 10.15 -14.60 9.83
N THR A 279 11.47 -14.68 9.90
CA THR A 279 12.24 -15.93 9.67
C THR A 279 11.70 -17.14 10.44
N GLU A 280 11.40 -17.01 11.73
CA GLU A 280 10.89 -18.12 12.54
C GLU A 280 9.49 -18.59 12.12
N VAL A 281 8.63 -17.66 11.69
CA VAL A 281 7.29 -17.98 11.17
C VAL A 281 7.43 -18.73 9.85
N VAL A 282 8.28 -18.25 8.95
CA VAL A 282 8.52 -18.90 7.66
C VAL A 282 9.13 -20.29 7.84
N LEU A 283 10.12 -20.43 8.72
CA LEU A 283 10.77 -21.72 9.00
C LEU A 283 9.76 -22.72 9.57
N THR A 284 8.94 -22.28 10.52
CA THR A 284 7.86 -23.10 11.12
C THR A 284 6.85 -23.52 10.08
N ALA A 285 6.42 -22.59 9.22
CA ALA A 285 5.46 -22.85 8.17
C ALA A 285 6.02 -23.83 7.12
N ILE A 286 7.28 -23.64 6.66
CA ILE A 286 7.97 -24.55 5.74
C ILE A 286 8.09 -25.95 6.32
N ARG A 287 8.38 -26.07 7.63
CA ARG A 287 8.43 -27.36 8.33
C ARG A 287 7.06 -28.05 8.31
N ARG A 288 5.99 -27.32 8.63
CA ARG A 288 4.61 -27.86 8.66
C ARG A 288 4.11 -28.28 7.28
N CYS A 289 4.30 -27.42 6.29
CA CYS A 289 3.84 -27.67 4.93
C CYS A 289 4.77 -28.59 4.13
N LYS A 290 5.89 -29.03 4.74
CA LYS A 290 6.92 -29.87 4.10
C LYS A 290 7.42 -29.27 2.78
N GLY A 291 7.61 -27.94 2.76
CA GLY A 291 8.07 -27.18 1.60
C GLY A 291 6.99 -26.85 0.55
N ALA A 292 5.74 -27.31 0.72
CA ALA A 292 4.63 -26.99 -0.16
C ALA A 292 3.89 -25.74 0.34
N LEU A 293 4.36 -24.54 -0.06
CA LEU A 293 3.81 -23.25 0.41
C LEU A 293 2.30 -23.09 0.27
N GLN A 294 1.65 -23.74 -0.71
CA GLN A 294 0.20 -23.69 -0.84
C GLN A 294 -0.58 -24.35 0.33
N HIS A 295 0.11 -25.06 1.23
CA HIS A 295 -0.47 -25.66 2.43
C HIS A 295 0.09 -25.02 3.71
N ALA A 296 0.63 -23.80 3.60
CA ALA A 296 1.24 -23.09 4.71
C ALA A 296 0.26 -22.09 5.33
N ASP A 297 -0.75 -22.61 6.06
CA ASP A 297 -1.85 -21.81 6.61
C ASP A 297 -1.34 -20.57 7.39
N LEU A 298 -0.28 -20.72 8.19
CA LEU A 298 0.39 -19.64 8.94
C LEU A 298 0.92 -18.47 8.09
N LEU A 299 1.09 -18.66 6.78
CA LEU A 299 1.59 -17.65 5.84
C LEU A 299 0.54 -17.21 4.83
N THR A 300 -0.60 -17.89 4.79
CA THR A 300 -1.62 -17.70 3.75
C THR A 300 -2.96 -17.26 4.31
N GLU A 301 -3.21 -17.47 5.59
CA GLU A 301 -4.44 -17.08 6.27
C GLU A 301 -4.27 -15.75 6.99
N LEU A 302 -5.33 -14.93 7.01
CA LEU A 302 -5.34 -13.60 7.60
C LEU A 302 -6.30 -13.53 8.78
N ALA A 303 -5.83 -12.91 9.87
CA ALA A 303 -6.60 -12.58 11.06
C ALA A 303 -7.38 -13.78 11.64
N GLY A 304 -6.63 -14.87 11.88
CA GLY A 304 -7.12 -16.13 12.44
C GLY A 304 -7.90 -15.96 13.74
N GLU A 305 -7.31 -15.30 14.76
CA GLU A 305 -7.98 -15.11 16.05
C GLU A 305 -9.31 -14.36 15.93
N PHE A 306 -9.38 -13.34 15.07
CA PHE A 306 -10.61 -12.56 14.89
C PHE A 306 -11.73 -13.42 14.29
N GLY A 307 -11.46 -14.19 13.24
CA GLY A 307 -12.45 -15.10 12.65
C GLY A 307 -12.95 -16.14 13.67
N HIS A 308 -12.02 -16.76 14.40
CA HIS A 308 -12.33 -17.78 15.40
C HIS A 308 -13.07 -17.27 16.65
N THR A 309 -12.86 -16.01 17.05
CA THR A 309 -13.48 -15.42 18.25
C THR A 309 -14.80 -14.73 17.98
N THR A 310 -15.09 -14.38 16.73
CA THR A 310 -16.38 -13.82 16.26
C THR A 310 -17.41 -14.91 15.88
N GLY A 311 -17.05 -16.19 15.99
CA GLY A 311 -17.95 -17.31 15.72
C GLY A 311 -17.85 -17.87 14.29
N GLN A 312 -16.86 -17.44 13.50
CA GLN A 312 -16.53 -18.10 12.24
C GLN A 312 -15.65 -19.36 12.49
N ASN A 313 -15.82 -20.40 11.68
CA ASN A 313 -15.03 -21.63 11.76
C ASN A 313 -13.77 -21.51 10.88
N GLY A 314 -12.90 -20.53 11.16
CA GLY A 314 -11.65 -20.31 10.40
C GLY A 314 -11.15 -18.86 10.45
N PRO A 315 -10.05 -18.55 9.73
CA PRO A 315 -9.59 -17.17 9.54
C PRO A 315 -10.62 -16.34 8.78
N LEU A 316 -10.50 -15.02 8.89
CA LEU A 316 -11.32 -14.08 8.10
C LEU A 316 -11.14 -14.32 6.61
N ARG A 317 -9.88 -14.48 6.15
CA ARG A 317 -9.52 -14.60 4.73
C ARG A 317 -8.34 -15.56 4.53
N SER A 318 -8.19 -16.08 3.30
CA SER A 318 -7.06 -16.90 2.89
C SER A 318 -6.63 -16.56 1.46
N ALA A 319 -5.31 -16.49 1.25
CA ALA A 319 -4.66 -16.26 -0.04
C ALA A 319 -4.71 -17.48 -0.97
N VAL A 320 -4.96 -18.67 -0.42
CA VAL A 320 -5.02 -19.92 -1.15
C VAL A 320 -6.48 -20.34 -1.33
N GLU A 321 -6.87 -20.56 -2.57
CA GLU A 321 -8.20 -21.06 -2.91
C GLU A 321 -8.33 -22.54 -2.54
N LYS A 322 -9.47 -22.92 -1.97
CA LYS A 322 -9.77 -24.32 -1.59
C LYS A 322 -9.82 -25.28 -2.79
N ASP A 323 -10.20 -24.78 -3.96
CA ASP A 323 -10.22 -25.53 -5.22
C ASP A 323 -9.25 -24.90 -6.23
N THR A 324 -8.04 -25.47 -6.30
CA THR A 324 -6.99 -25.02 -7.24
C THR A 324 -7.25 -25.45 -8.68
N GLY A 325 -8.16 -26.41 -8.91
CA GLY A 325 -8.53 -26.89 -10.25
C GLY A 325 -9.54 -25.98 -10.95
N ASN A 326 -10.33 -25.25 -10.18
CA ASN A 326 -11.32 -24.29 -10.69
C ASN A 326 -11.28 -22.99 -9.86
N PRO A 327 -10.28 -22.11 -10.12
CA PRO A 327 -10.10 -20.89 -9.36
C PRO A 327 -11.33 -19.98 -9.48
N ARG A 328 -11.58 -19.16 -8.45
CA ARG A 328 -12.68 -18.19 -8.47
C ARG A 328 -12.41 -17.18 -9.58
N ARG A 329 -13.40 -16.99 -10.44
CA ARG A 329 -13.32 -16.05 -11.57
C ARG A 329 -13.80 -14.67 -11.16
N TYR A 330 -13.21 -13.66 -11.77
CA TYR A 330 -13.59 -12.27 -11.65
C TYR A 330 -15.05 -12.07 -12.05
N GLN A 331 -15.84 -11.48 -11.14
CA GLN A 331 -17.23 -11.15 -11.35
C GLN A 331 -17.51 -9.79 -10.68
N PRO A 332 -17.81 -8.72 -11.45
CA PRO A 332 -18.02 -7.38 -10.90
C PRO A 332 -19.15 -7.24 -9.87
N GLY A 333 -20.08 -8.21 -9.83
CA GLY A 333 -21.20 -8.24 -8.89
C GLY A 333 -20.88 -8.84 -7.53
N LEU A 334 -19.67 -9.36 -7.33
CA LEU A 334 -19.22 -9.85 -6.03
C LEU A 334 -19.10 -8.70 -5.02
N GLU A 335 -19.26 -9.05 -3.75
CA GLU A 335 -18.94 -8.14 -2.64
C GLU A 335 -17.44 -7.76 -2.68
N ALA A 336 -17.07 -6.57 -2.21
CA ALA A 336 -15.73 -6.02 -2.39
C ALA A 336 -14.62 -6.92 -1.84
N HIS A 337 -14.79 -7.53 -0.66
CA HIS A 337 -13.80 -8.46 -0.11
C HIS A 337 -13.72 -9.74 -0.93
N GLN A 338 -14.86 -10.26 -1.39
CA GLN A 338 -14.89 -11.46 -2.24
C GLN A 338 -14.23 -11.21 -3.59
N LEU A 339 -14.48 -10.05 -4.19
CA LEU A 339 -13.83 -9.64 -5.43
C LEU A 339 -12.33 -9.43 -5.21
N GLY A 340 -11.96 -8.80 -4.08
CA GLY A 340 -10.58 -8.59 -3.68
C GLY A 340 -9.81 -9.90 -3.51
N SER A 341 -10.44 -10.93 -2.94
CA SER A 341 -9.82 -12.25 -2.78
C SER A 341 -9.39 -12.90 -4.11
N VAL A 342 -10.05 -12.56 -5.22
CA VAL A 342 -9.66 -13.01 -6.57
C VAL A 342 -8.30 -12.41 -6.97
N LEU A 343 -8.08 -11.12 -6.68
CA LEU A 343 -6.82 -10.45 -6.94
C LEU A 343 -5.70 -10.96 -6.04
N VAL A 344 -5.98 -11.13 -4.74
CA VAL A 344 -5.03 -11.72 -3.76
C VAL A 344 -4.56 -13.08 -4.25
N SER A 345 -5.51 -13.95 -4.62
CA SER A 345 -5.23 -15.31 -5.10
C SER A 345 -4.43 -15.31 -6.41
N ALA A 346 -4.68 -14.35 -7.32
CA ALA A 346 -3.92 -14.22 -8.56
C ALA A 346 -2.44 -13.91 -8.30
N VAL A 347 -2.17 -12.91 -7.46
CA VAL A 347 -0.79 -12.50 -7.15
C VAL A 347 -0.07 -13.60 -6.35
N PHE A 348 -0.76 -14.25 -5.40
CA PHE A 348 -0.18 -15.32 -4.59
C PHE A 348 0.11 -16.59 -5.42
N ASP A 349 -0.76 -16.96 -6.36
CA ASP A 349 -0.53 -18.05 -7.31
C ASP A 349 0.74 -17.81 -8.15
N ALA A 350 0.91 -16.59 -8.69
CA ALA A 350 2.14 -16.20 -9.39
C ALA A 350 3.38 -16.32 -8.48
N PHE A 351 3.29 -15.89 -7.22
CA PHE A 351 4.35 -16.06 -6.22
C PHE A 351 4.71 -17.54 -6.01
N VAL A 352 3.73 -18.42 -5.83
CA VAL A 352 3.95 -19.87 -5.65
C VAL A 352 4.58 -20.49 -6.88
N GLN A 353 4.18 -20.09 -8.09
CA GLN A 353 4.77 -20.57 -9.33
C GLN A 353 6.25 -20.19 -9.44
N VAL A 354 6.60 -18.93 -9.19
CA VAL A 354 7.99 -18.47 -9.20
C VAL A 354 8.81 -19.12 -8.08
N TYR A 355 8.21 -19.32 -6.90
CA TYR A 355 8.84 -20.03 -5.79
C TYR A 355 9.26 -21.45 -6.18
N ARG A 356 8.35 -22.20 -6.81
CA ARG A 356 8.63 -23.56 -7.29
C ARG A 356 9.80 -23.56 -8.27
N ARG A 357 9.80 -22.67 -9.27
CA ARG A 357 10.91 -22.54 -10.24
C ARG A 357 12.25 -22.25 -9.56
N ARG A 358 12.26 -21.33 -8.59
CA ARG A 358 13.49 -20.93 -7.87
C ARG A 358 14.02 -21.97 -6.90
N THR A 359 13.14 -22.80 -6.34
CA THR A 359 13.53 -23.82 -5.35
C THR A 359 13.79 -25.19 -5.95
N GLU A 360 13.33 -25.44 -7.18
CA GLU A 360 13.43 -26.72 -7.88
C GLU A 360 14.83 -27.34 -7.84
N ARG A 361 15.88 -26.52 -8.07
CA ARG A 361 17.27 -26.99 -8.04
C ARG A 361 17.71 -27.50 -6.67
N PHE A 362 17.23 -26.88 -5.59
CA PHE A 362 17.58 -27.27 -4.22
C PHE A 362 16.83 -28.54 -3.83
N VAL A 363 15.56 -28.65 -4.26
CA VAL A 363 14.78 -29.88 -4.12
C VAL A 363 15.46 -31.03 -4.87
N ARG A 364 15.88 -30.84 -6.12
CA ARG A 364 16.64 -31.86 -6.87
C ARG A 364 17.95 -32.23 -6.17
N LEU A 365 18.70 -31.26 -5.68
CA LEU A 365 19.95 -31.52 -4.95
C LEU A 365 19.70 -32.39 -3.72
N ALA A 366 18.69 -32.06 -2.92
CA ALA A 366 18.36 -32.79 -1.69
C ALA A 366 17.72 -34.18 -1.93
N THR A 367 17.21 -34.44 -3.13
CA THR A 367 16.46 -35.66 -3.48
C THR A 367 17.22 -36.57 -4.44
N GLY A 368 18.52 -36.34 -4.64
CA GLY A 368 19.35 -37.11 -5.57
C GLY A 368 18.91 -36.99 -7.03
N GLY A 369 18.29 -35.87 -7.40
CA GLY A 369 17.82 -35.57 -8.74
C GLY A 369 16.36 -35.93 -9.04
N SER A 370 15.66 -36.64 -8.14
CA SER A 370 14.28 -37.06 -8.40
C SER A 370 13.27 -35.90 -8.41
N GLY A 371 13.56 -34.82 -7.69
CA GLY A 371 12.64 -33.69 -7.52
C GLY A 371 11.46 -33.99 -6.58
N LEU A 372 11.38 -35.20 -6.03
CA LEU A 372 10.32 -35.64 -5.15
C LEU A 372 10.81 -35.59 -3.70
N LEU A 373 10.21 -34.71 -2.90
CA LEU A 373 10.54 -34.59 -1.48
C LEU A 373 10.22 -35.92 -0.75
N PRO A 374 11.10 -36.39 0.15
CA PRO A 374 10.92 -37.66 0.83
C PRO A 374 9.69 -37.62 1.75
N ALA A 375 9.12 -38.80 2.00
CA ALA A 375 8.11 -38.94 3.04
C ALA A 375 8.75 -38.70 4.42
N GLY A 376 8.40 -37.60 5.09
CA GLY A 376 8.92 -37.27 6.41
C GLY A 376 9.19 -35.77 6.56
N GLU A 377 10.04 -35.44 7.54
CA GLU A 377 10.57 -34.08 7.68
C GLU A 377 11.70 -33.82 6.70
N LEU A 378 11.77 -32.60 6.19
CA LEU A 378 12.89 -32.14 5.37
C LEU A 378 14.12 -31.96 6.26
N SER A 379 15.33 -32.13 5.72
CA SER A 379 16.56 -31.76 6.44
C SER A 379 16.51 -30.29 6.86
N HIS A 380 17.03 -29.95 8.03
CA HIS A 380 17.05 -28.57 8.54
C HIS A 380 17.64 -27.58 7.53
N ASP A 381 18.76 -27.92 6.89
CA ASP A 381 19.41 -27.06 5.90
C ASP A 381 18.51 -26.76 4.69
N LEU A 382 17.77 -27.77 4.20
CA LEU A 382 16.79 -27.56 3.15
C LEU A 382 15.64 -26.66 3.63
N GLN A 383 15.13 -26.85 4.86
CA GLN A 383 14.10 -25.96 5.43
C GLN A 383 14.57 -24.51 5.46
N THR A 384 15.81 -24.26 5.92
CA THR A 384 16.41 -22.93 5.98
C THR A 384 16.56 -22.31 4.60
N ILE A 385 17.10 -23.06 3.62
CA ILE A 385 17.21 -22.59 2.23
C ILE A 385 15.84 -22.26 1.64
N LEU A 386 14.84 -23.12 1.84
CA LEU A 386 13.49 -22.91 1.34
C LEU A 386 12.83 -21.69 1.99
N ALA A 387 13.05 -21.47 3.28
CA ALA A 387 12.56 -20.31 4.02
C ALA A 387 13.20 -19.01 3.53
N GLU A 388 14.53 -18.95 3.43
CA GLU A 388 15.26 -17.78 2.90
C GLU A 388 14.80 -17.40 1.48
N ARG A 389 14.58 -18.40 0.62
CA ARG A 389 14.07 -18.17 -0.74
C ARG A 389 12.64 -17.67 -0.75
N ALA A 390 11.78 -18.18 0.14
CA ALA A 390 10.41 -17.71 0.28
C ALA A 390 10.38 -16.25 0.76
N SER A 391 11.12 -15.93 1.82
CA SER A 391 11.23 -14.57 2.37
C SER A 391 11.71 -13.57 1.32
N LYS A 392 12.83 -13.85 0.65
CA LYS A 392 13.36 -12.96 -0.38
C LYS A 392 12.40 -12.77 -1.55
N LEU A 393 11.72 -13.84 -1.97
CA LEU A 393 10.76 -13.79 -3.07
C LEU A 393 9.52 -12.97 -2.69
N ALA A 394 9.02 -13.12 -1.46
CA ALA A 394 7.88 -12.37 -0.95
C ALA A 394 8.18 -10.87 -0.89
N SER A 395 9.37 -10.48 -0.41
CA SER A 395 9.80 -9.07 -0.44
C SER A 395 9.88 -8.51 -1.86
N GLN A 396 10.29 -9.33 -2.84
CA GLN A 396 10.33 -8.92 -4.25
C GLN A 396 8.91 -8.74 -4.84
N PHE A 397 8.00 -9.68 -4.59
CA PHE A 397 6.60 -9.55 -5.02
C PHE A 397 5.91 -8.34 -4.37
N LEU A 398 6.07 -8.17 -3.06
CA LEU A 398 5.55 -6.99 -2.35
C LEU A 398 6.11 -5.69 -2.94
N GLY A 399 7.41 -5.65 -3.22
CA GLY A 399 8.05 -4.51 -3.87
C GLY A 399 7.52 -4.22 -5.28
N ILE A 400 7.18 -5.25 -6.07
CA ILE A 400 6.50 -5.08 -7.38
C ILE A 400 5.09 -4.53 -7.17
N CYS A 401 4.30 -5.12 -6.26
CA CYS A 401 2.94 -4.69 -5.97
C CYS A 401 2.85 -3.23 -5.54
N ILE A 402 3.75 -2.79 -4.65
CA ILE A 402 3.81 -1.40 -4.19
C ILE A 402 4.26 -0.47 -5.32
N ARG A 403 5.33 -0.81 -6.06
CA ARG A 403 5.81 0.03 -7.18
C ARG A 403 4.78 0.20 -8.28
N ALA A 404 3.97 -0.83 -8.54
CA ALA A 404 2.91 -0.78 -9.53
C ALA A 404 1.90 0.33 -9.25
N ILE A 405 1.73 0.78 -8.00
CA ILE A 405 0.85 1.91 -7.67
C ILE A 405 1.22 3.14 -8.50
N ASP A 406 2.50 3.44 -8.72
CA ASP A 406 2.93 4.60 -9.53
C ASP A 406 2.60 4.46 -11.02
N TYR A 407 2.32 3.24 -11.49
CA TYR A 407 1.96 2.92 -12.88
C TYR A 407 0.45 2.71 -13.06
N CYS A 408 -0.35 2.97 -12.03
CA CYS A 408 -1.80 2.95 -12.13
C CYS A 408 -2.35 4.24 -12.76
N PRO A 409 -3.53 4.20 -13.38
CA PRO A 409 -4.24 5.43 -13.74
C PRO A 409 -4.63 6.21 -12.46
N PRO A 410 -4.77 7.54 -12.53
CA PRO A 410 -5.08 8.35 -11.35
C PRO A 410 -6.48 8.13 -10.80
N VAL A 411 -7.39 7.61 -11.62
CA VAL A 411 -8.81 7.49 -11.28
C VAL A 411 -9.43 6.25 -11.91
N GLY A 412 -10.39 5.62 -11.24
CA GLY A 412 -11.18 4.53 -11.80
C GLY A 412 -10.36 3.39 -12.37
N MET A 413 -9.37 2.96 -11.60
CA MET A 413 -8.57 1.77 -11.86
C MET A 413 -9.47 0.52 -11.93
N THR A 414 -9.06 -0.43 -12.77
CA THR A 414 -9.58 -1.80 -12.85
C THR A 414 -8.47 -2.80 -12.55
N PHE A 415 -8.80 -4.04 -12.19
CA PHE A 415 -7.78 -5.08 -11.96
C PHE A 415 -6.90 -5.33 -13.20
N GLY A 416 -7.47 -5.19 -14.40
CA GLY A 416 -6.70 -5.25 -15.64
C GLY A 416 -5.72 -4.08 -15.81
N ASP A 417 -6.05 -2.87 -15.34
CA ASP A 417 -5.09 -1.77 -15.32
C ASP A 417 -3.97 -2.04 -14.31
N TYR A 418 -4.29 -2.65 -13.16
CA TYR A 418 -3.28 -3.03 -12.17
C TYR A 418 -2.34 -4.12 -12.70
N LEU A 419 -2.83 -5.10 -13.48
CA LEU A 419 -1.96 -6.06 -14.16
C LEU A 419 -0.94 -5.34 -15.05
N ARG A 420 -1.40 -4.42 -15.92
CA ARG A 420 -0.50 -3.63 -16.77
C ARG A 420 0.53 -2.84 -15.96
N ALA A 421 0.10 -2.29 -14.82
CA ALA A 421 0.96 -1.58 -13.89
C ALA A 421 2.02 -2.49 -13.26
N LEU A 422 1.67 -3.72 -12.82
CA LEU A 422 2.60 -4.72 -12.30
C LEU A 422 3.66 -5.09 -13.34
N ILE A 423 3.24 -5.41 -14.57
CA ILE A 423 4.14 -5.81 -15.66
C ILE A 423 5.08 -4.66 -16.03
N THR A 424 4.57 -3.43 -16.12
CA THR A 424 5.40 -2.26 -16.48
C THR A 424 6.38 -1.88 -15.38
N ALA A 425 5.94 -1.88 -14.11
CA ALA A 425 6.78 -1.53 -12.97
C ALA A 425 7.94 -2.52 -12.76
N ASP A 426 7.69 -3.81 -13.02
CA ASP A 426 8.75 -4.81 -12.99
C ASP A 426 9.70 -4.68 -14.18
N TYR A 427 9.17 -4.56 -15.41
CA TYR A 427 9.96 -4.42 -16.63
C TYR A 427 10.93 -3.25 -16.59
N ASP A 428 10.50 -2.10 -16.08
CA ASP A 428 11.34 -0.90 -15.97
C ASP A 428 12.56 -1.09 -15.07
N LEU A 429 12.45 -1.92 -14.02
CA LEU A 429 13.54 -2.13 -13.06
C LEU A 429 14.36 -3.38 -13.37
N VAL A 430 13.72 -4.44 -13.84
CA VAL A 430 14.30 -5.78 -14.07
C VAL A 430 13.87 -6.30 -15.45
N PRO A 431 14.41 -5.74 -16.54
CA PRO A 431 13.93 -6.06 -17.89
C PRO A 431 14.20 -7.52 -18.31
N ASP A 432 15.24 -8.16 -17.77
CA ASP A 432 15.66 -9.52 -18.13
C ASP A 432 14.77 -10.63 -17.57
N ASP A 433 14.11 -10.42 -16.42
CA ASP A 433 13.19 -11.34 -15.74
C ASP A 433 13.52 -12.85 -15.91
N PRO A 434 14.68 -13.30 -15.40
CA PRO A 434 15.18 -14.64 -15.68
C PRO A 434 14.34 -15.78 -15.07
N TRP A 435 13.36 -15.45 -14.23
CA TRP A 435 12.48 -16.43 -13.56
C TRP A 435 11.02 -16.30 -14.00
N ASP A 436 10.75 -15.44 -14.99
CA ASP A 436 9.44 -15.24 -15.60
C ASP A 436 8.36 -14.88 -14.57
N TYR A 437 8.64 -13.85 -13.76
CA TYR A 437 7.68 -13.24 -12.84
C TYR A 437 6.47 -12.69 -13.60
N ARG A 438 6.75 -12.01 -14.72
CA ARG A 438 5.72 -11.37 -15.53
C ARG A 438 4.82 -12.40 -16.18
N GLY A 439 5.35 -13.48 -16.75
CA GLY A 439 4.53 -14.58 -17.27
C GLY A 439 3.68 -15.24 -16.20
N ALA A 440 4.23 -15.49 -15.00
CA ALA A 440 3.47 -16.06 -13.88
C ALA A 440 2.28 -15.17 -13.45
N LEU A 441 2.47 -13.84 -13.41
CA LEU A 441 1.39 -12.88 -13.13
C LEU A 441 0.34 -12.87 -14.24
N ILE A 442 0.77 -12.86 -15.50
CA ILE A 442 -0.14 -12.88 -16.67
C ILE A 442 -1.02 -14.13 -16.64
N ASP A 443 -0.42 -15.30 -16.45
CA ASP A 443 -1.13 -16.58 -16.38
C ASP A 443 -2.11 -16.63 -15.22
N ALA A 444 -1.71 -16.15 -14.04
CA ALA A 444 -2.56 -16.18 -12.85
C ALA A 444 -3.78 -15.25 -12.96
N PHE A 445 -3.63 -14.11 -13.63
CA PHE A 445 -4.74 -13.20 -13.93
C PHE A 445 -5.66 -13.76 -15.02
N TRP A 446 -5.08 -14.36 -16.07
CA TRP A 446 -5.82 -15.03 -17.15
C TRP A 446 -6.73 -16.14 -16.61
N ARG A 447 -6.21 -17.01 -15.73
CA ARG A 447 -6.99 -18.11 -15.11
C ARG A 447 -8.20 -17.65 -14.32
N ARG A 448 -8.22 -16.38 -13.90
CA ARG A 448 -9.28 -15.76 -13.10
C ARG A 448 -10.15 -14.80 -13.91
N ASP A 449 -10.05 -14.82 -15.23
CA ASP A 449 -10.80 -13.94 -16.13
C ASP A 449 -10.58 -12.43 -15.87
N ILE A 450 -9.39 -12.06 -15.40
CA ILE A 450 -8.99 -10.66 -15.21
C ILE A 450 -8.28 -10.14 -16.46
N TYR A 451 -8.97 -9.30 -17.22
CA TYR A 451 -8.49 -8.80 -18.51
C TYR A 451 -8.37 -7.27 -18.55
N PRO A 452 -7.24 -6.71 -19.02
CA PRO A 452 -7.16 -5.29 -19.34
C PRO A 452 -8.03 -4.95 -20.56
N ARG A 453 -8.83 -3.88 -20.43
CA ARG A 453 -9.75 -3.45 -21.50
C ARG A 453 -9.06 -2.79 -22.69
N THR A 454 -7.83 -2.29 -22.48
CA THR A 454 -7.07 -1.51 -23.46
C THR A 454 -5.98 -2.32 -24.14
N ALA A 455 -5.74 -3.57 -23.73
CA ALA A 455 -4.78 -4.46 -24.38
C ALA A 455 -5.53 -5.44 -25.29
N ASN A 456 -4.98 -5.69 -26.48
CA ASN A 456 -5.56 -6.63 -27.44
C ASN A 456 -5.11 -8.08 -27.19
N HIS A 457 -4.02 -8.27 -26.45
CA HIS A 457 -3.42 -9.57 -26.14
C HIS A 457 -2.88 -9.58 -24.71
N LEU A 458 -2.77 -10.78 -24.13
CA LEU A 458 -2.11 -11.04 -22.85
C LEU A 458 -0.66 -11.50 -23.06
N SER A 459 0.07 -10.76 -23.88
CA SER A 459 1.52 -10.90 -23.99
C SER A 459 2.20 -9.77 -23.21
N GLN A 460 3.43 -10.00 -22.76
CA GLN A 460 4.16 -9.00 -21.98
C GLN A 460 4.23 -7.63 -22.68
N ASP A 461 4.59 -7.61 -23.96
CA ASP A 461 4.70 -6.40 -24.78
C ASP A 461 3.37 -5.64 -24.95
N ALA A 462 2.25 -6.37 -25.09
CA ALA A 462 0.93 -5.78 -25.18
C ALA A 462 0.45 -5.18 -23.86
N LEU A 463 0.96 -5.67 -22.73
CA LEU A 463 0.60 -5.24 -21.38
C LEU A 463 1.42 -4.03 -20.89
N LEU A 464 2.61 -3.81 -21.43
CA LEU A 464 3.42 -2.63 -21.10
C LEU A 464 2.64 -1.35 -21.41
N TRP A 465 2.70 -0.37 -20.50
CA TRP A 465 2.27 0.98 -20.82
C TRP A 465 3.09 1.54 -21.97
N HIS A 466 2.44 2.31 -22.84
CA HIS A 466 3.09 2.83 -24.04
C HIS A 466 3.61 4.25 -23.81
N ARG A 467 4.62 4.61 -24.61
CA ARG A 467 5.05 5.99 -24.78
C ARG A 467 3.91 6.85 -25.34
N PRO A 468 4.00 8.18 -25.20
CA PRO A 468 3.05 9.09 -25.84
C PRO A 468 2.86 8.77 -27.33
N ARG A 469 1.63 8.92 -27.84
CA ARG A 469 1.27 8.69 -29.24
C ARG A 469 1.82 9.76 -30.17
N MET A 470 2.11 10.94 -29.62
CA MET A 470 2.74 12.05 -30.33
C MET A 470 4.15 12.27 -29.80
N ASP A 471 5.02 12.84 -30.63
CA ASP A 471 6.35 13.24 -30.19
C ASP A 471 6.22 14.44 -29.22
N LEU A 472 6.63 14.20 -27.97
CA LEU A 472 6.55 15.16 -26.89
C LEU A 472 7.98 15.54 -26.49
N PRO A 473 8.39 16.82 -26.65
CA PRO A 473 9.71 17.24 -26.23
C PRO A 473 9.86 17.10 -24.72
N GLU A 474 11.09 16.94 -24.24
CA GLU A 474 11.42 16.94 -22.82
C GLU A 474 10.86 18.19 -22.12
N VAL A 475 10.61 18.08 -20.82
CA VAL A 475 10.19 19.21 -19.97
C VAL A 475 11.43 19.79 -19.30
N PRO A 476 12.09 20.84 -19.83
CA PRO A 476 13.45 21.18 -19.39
C PRO A 476 13.54 21.63 -17.93
N GLY A 477 12.45 22.18 -17.36
CA GLY A 477 12.39 22.55 -15.95
C GLY A 477 12.12 21.40 -14.98
N LEU A 478 12.00 20.18 -15.50
CA LEU A 478 11.85 18.92 -14.76
C LEU A 478 13.01 17.95 -15.01
N ASP A 479 14.05 18.37 -15.74
CA ASP A 479 15.31 17.65 -15.83
C ASP A 479 15.96 17.57 -14.44
N PHE A 480 16.46 16.40 -14.05
CA PHE A 480 17.03 16.17 -12.72
C PHE A 480 18.21 17.08 -12.39
N GLY A 481 18.99 17.52 -13.38
CA GLY A 481 20.05 18.51 -13.23
C GLY A 481 19.55 19.92 -12.89
N THR A 482 18.26 20.18 -13.05
CA THR A 482 17.60 21.46 -12.71
C THR A 482 16.77 21.40 -11.43
N LEU A 483 16.48 20.20 -10.93
CA LEU A 483 15.69 20.01 -9.71
C LEU A 483 16.51 20.38 -8.48
N ARG A 484 15.83 20.93 -7.46
CA ARG A 484 16.44 21.22 -6.17
C ARG A 484 16.01 20.17 -5.14
N PHE A 485 16.98 19.62 -4.44
CA PHE A 485 16.76 18.56 -3.45
C PHE A 485 17.25 18.97 -2.06
N ARG A 486 16.69 18.35 -1.02
CA ARG A 486 17.17 18.46 0.36
C ARG A 486 17.79 17.14 0.79
N GLY A 487 19.12 17.08 0.82
CA GLY A 487 19.87 15.86 1.12
C GLY A 487 19.65 14.80 0.04
N ASP A 488 18.73 13.88 0.28
CA ASP A 488 18.39 12.80 -0.66
C ASP A 488 17.64 13.35 -1.90
N PRO A 489 18.03 12.99 -3.13
CA PRO A 489 17.31 13.33 -4.36
C PRO A 489 15.83 12.91 -4.41
N ALA A 490 15.39 11.98 -3.57
CA ALA A 490 13.98 11.64 -3.41
C ALA A 490 13.16 12.75 -2.72
N ASN A 491 13.82 13.73 -2.10
CA ASN A 491 13.18 14.83 -1.36
C ASN A 491 13.34 16.15 -2.10
N ALA A 492 12.22 16.74 -2.54
CA ALA A 492 12.19 18.11 -3.02
C ALA A 492 12.75 19.07 -1.95
N ALA A 493 13.48 20.11 -2.38
CA ALA A 493 14.15 21.04 -1.48
C ALA A 493 13.21 21.68 -0.45
N ASP A 494 12.02 22.05 -0.91
CA ASP A 494 10.96 22.70 -0.14
C ASP A 494 9.61 22.62 -0.88
N LEU A 495 8.57 23.20 -0.28
CA LEU A 495 7.25 23.31 -0.91
C LEU A 495 7.24 24.18 -2.16
N ASP A 496 8.08 25.22 -2.21
CA ASP A 496 8.15 26.11 -3.37
C ASP A 496 8.74 25.40 -4.58
N GLU A 497 9.72 24.51 -4.37
CA GLU A 497 10.29 23.67 -5.41
C GLU A 497 9.26 22.66 -5.93
N ARG A 498 8.50 22.02 -5.04
CA ARG A 498 7.43 21.11 -5.45
C ARG A 498 6.33 21.85 -6.23
N HIS A 499 5.95 23.04 -5.76
CA HIS A 499 4.98 23.90 -6.45
C HIS A 499 5.50 24.34 -7.83
N ARG A 500 6.77 24.76 -7.92
CA ARG A 500 7.45 25.07 -9.19
C ARG A 500 7.40 23.89 -10.16
N GLN A 501 7.75 22.69 -9.71
CA GLN A 501 7.71 21.47 -10.53
C GLN A 501 6.29 21.21 -11.05
N ALA A 502 5.28 21.32 -10.17
CA ALA A 502 3.89 21.12 -10.53
C ALA A 502 3.40 22.18 -11.54
N CYS A 503 3.80 23.44 -11.38
CA CYS A 503 3.48 24.49 -12.35
C CYS A 503 4.16 24.27 -13.70
N MET A 504 5.43 23.85 -13.72
CA MET A 504 6.13 23.51 -14.97
C MET A 504 5.42 22.38 -15.71
N PHE A 505 4.99 21.35 -14.98
CA PHE A 505 4.23 20.24 -15.55
C PHE A 505 2.84 20.68 -16.04
N GLY A 506 2.09 21.41 -15.21
CA GLY A 506 0.75 21.92 -15.55
C GLY A 506 0.79 22.78 -16.82
N HIS A 507 1.69 23.76 -16.87
CA HIS A 507 1.89 24.60 -18.05
C HIS A 507 2.29 23.78 -19.29
N TYR A 508 3.11 22.74 -19.13
CA TYR A 508 3.52 21.88 -20.23
C TYR A 508 2.34 21.10 -20.82
N VAL A 509 1.50 20.52 -19.97
CA VAL A 509 0.35 19.68 -20.35
C VAL A 509 -0.76 20.50 -20.99
N THR A 510 -1.00 21.72 -20.52
CA THR A 510 -2.11 22.55 -21.01
C THR A 510 -1.79 23.35 -22.27
N ARG A 511 -0.60 23.17 -22.88
CA ARG A 511 -0.31 23.81 -24.18
C ARG A 511 -1.29 23.33 -25.25
N PRO A 512 -1.65 24.22 -26.22
CA PRO A 512 -2.52 23.85 -27.32
C PRO A 512 -2.06 22.58 -28.03
N GLY A 513 -3.00 21.67 -28.29
CA GLY A 513 -2.74 20.39 -28.98
C GLY A 513 -2.26 19.25 -28.09
N ARG A 514 -2.05 19.45 -26.77
CA ARG A 514 -1.54 18.39 -25.88
C ARG A 514 -2.58 17.76 -24.95
N LEU A 515 -3.66 18.46 -24.62
CA LEU A 515 -4.66 18.02 -23.63
C LEU A 515 -5.13 16.57 -23.83
N GLU A 516 -5.43 16.19 -25.07
CA GLU A 516 -5.94 14.85 -25.39
C GLU A 516 -4.93 13.73 -25.08
N GLU A 517 -3.63 14.02 -25.19
CA GLU A 517 -2.59 13.04 -24.88
C GLU A 517 -2.57 12.67 -23.40
N PHE A 518 -2.98 13.61 -22.54
CA PHE A 518 -3.08 13.42 -21.09
C PHE A 518 -4.50 13.08 -20.63
N GLY A 519 -5.40 12.78 -21.57
CA GLY A 519 -6.79 12.42 -21.25
C GLY A 519 -7.65 13.60 -20.78
N LEU A 520 -7.28 14.82 -21.15
CA LEU A 520 -7.94 16.07 -20.80
C LEU A 520 -8.63 16.67 -22.03
N VAL A 521 -9.58 17.58 -21.83
CA VAL A 521 -10.23 18.34 -22.92
C VAL A 521 -10.45 19.79 -22.51
N ALA A 522 -10.58 20.67 -23.52
CA ALA A 522 -11.00 22.05 -23.28
C ALA A 522 -12.50 22.09 -22.92
N ASN A 523 -12.91 23.10 -22.14
CA ASN A 523 -14.33 23.32 -21.92
C ASN A 523 -15.03 23.67 -23.24
N GLY A 524 -16.19 23.04 -23.51
CA GLY A 524 -16.88 23.15 -24.79
C GLY A 524 -16.42 22.19 -25.87
N ASP A 525 -15.53 21.22 -25.57
CA ASP A 525 -15.19 20.13 -26.51
C ASP A 525 -16.48 19.40 -26.96
N PRO A 526 -16.70 19.18 -28.26
CA PRO A 526 -17.93 18.55 -28.77
C PRO A 526 -18.22 17.17 -28.17
N ARG A 527 -17.19 16.43 -27.75
CA ARG A 527 -17.31 15.10 -27.14
C ARG A 527 -17.89 15.13 -25.72
N LEU A 528 -18.03 16.31 -25.12
CA LEU A 528 -18.70 16.49 -23.83
C LEU A 528 -20.23 16.42 -23.94
N ASP A 529 -20.80 16.57 -25.14
CA ASP A 529 -22.25 16.49 -25.38
C ASP A 529 -23.10 17.39 -24.45
N GLY A 530 -22.61 18.62 -24.26
CA GLY A 530 -23.24 19.62 -23.40
C GLY A 530 -22.88 19.52 -21.91
N ASP A 531 -22.05 18.56 -21.50
CA ASP A 531 -21.39 18.56 -20.20
C ASP A 531 -20.29 19.65 -20.14
N THR A 532 -19.85 19.98 -18.94
CA THR A 532 -18.73 20.89 -18.70
C THR A 532 -17.57 20.19 -18.00
N VAL A 533 -16.39 20.79 -18.09
CA VAL A 533 -15.19 20.32 -17.37
C VAL A 533 -14.56 21.46 -16.56
N SER A 534 -13.94 21.10 -15.44
CA SER A 534 -13.09 22.00 -14.68
C SER A 534 -11.73 22.21 -15.36
N LEU A 535 -10.92 23.11 -14.80
CA LEU A 535 -9.51 23.20 -15.18
C LEU A 535 -8.80 21.88 -14.84
N PRO A 536 -7.87 21.40 -15.69
CA PRO A 536 -6.96 20.34 -15.30
C PRO A 536 -6.21 20.69 -14.00
N CYS A 537 -6.08 19.74 -13.08
CA CYS A 537 -5.40 19.94 -11.80
C CYS A 537 -4.20 19.02 -11.66
N VAL A 538 -3.03 19.60 -11.42
CA VAL A 538 -1.84 18.82 -11.04
C VAL A 538 -1.98 18.42 -9.57
N GLU A 539 -2.28 17.16 -9.34
CA GLU A 539 -2.58 16.63 -8.01
C GLU A 539 -1.32 16.32 -7.21
N SER A 540 -0.29 15.80 -7.88
CA SER A 540 0.98 15.46 -7.27
C SER A 540 2.13 15.45 -8.29
N ILE A 541 3.34 15.73 -7.82
CA ILE A 541 4.59 15.48 -8.53
C ILE A 541 5.62 14.99 -7.52
N ARG A 542 6.21 13.82 -7.77
CA ARG A 542 7.01 13.09 -6.78
C ARG A 542 8.24 12.48 -7.45
N THR A 543 9.40 12.68 -6.86
CA THR A 543 10.62 11.98 -7.26
C THR A 543 10.61 10.55 -6.72
N ALA A 544 10.97 9.58 -7.54
CA ALA A 544 11.18 8.19 -7.14
C ALA A 544 12.63 7.80 -7.43
N ARG A 545 13.32 7.25 -6.42
CA ARG A 545 14.68 6.71 -6.52
C ARG A 545 14.66 5.22 -6.18
N ARG A 546 14.57 4.36 -7.19
CA ARG A 546 14.39 2.92 -7.00
C ARG A 546 15.68 2.16 -7.21
N ALA A 547 16.02 1.29 -6.26
CA ALA A 547 17.17 0.40 -6.38
C ALA A 547 16.74 -0.96 -6.94
N GLY A 548 17.39 -1.40 -8.02
CA GLY A 548 17.20 -2.72 -8.61
C GLY A 548 18.05 -3.79 -7.93
N PRO A 549 17.76 -5.07 -8.18
CA PRO A 549 18.43 -6.19 -7.51
C PRO A 549 19.93 -6.30 -7.82
N ASN A 550 20.42 -5.70 -8.92
CA ASN A 550 21.84 -5.68 -9.28
C ASN A 550 22.53 -4.37 -8.87
N GLY A 551 21.89 -3.56 -8.02
CA GLY A 551 22.41 -2.28 -7.54
C GLY A 551 22.20 -1.10 -8.51
N GLN A 552 21.50 -1.29 -9.64
CA GLN A 552 21.11 -0.16 -10.50
C GLN A 552 20.18 0.78 -9.75
N ILE A 553 20.32 2.09 -9.98
CA ILE A 553 19.42 3.10 -9.43
C ILE A 553 18.67 3.75 -10.59
N VAL A 554 17.34 3.72 -10.51
CA VAL A 554 16.45 4.37 -11.48
C VAL A 554 15.84 5.59 -10.82
N PHE A 555 15.89 6.72 -11.53
CA PHE A 555 15.31 7.98 -11.12
C PHE A 555 14.18 8.33 -12.07
N ASP A 556 12.99 8.54 -11.53
CA ASP A 556 11.82 8.97 -12.28
C ASP A 556 11.08 10.09 -11.52
N LEU A 557 10.35 10.92 -12.25
CA LEU A 557 9.29 11.76 -11.69
C LEU A 557 7.93 11.11 -12.00
N VAL A 558 7.10 11.00 -10.98
CA VAL A 558 5.72 10.54 -11.11
C VAL A 558 4.81 11.74 -10.88
N ALA A 559 4.10 12.16 -11.92
CA ALA A 559 3.18 13.28 -11.89
C ALA A 559 1.73 12.81 -12.14
N GLU A 560 0.78 13.39 -11.41
CA GLU A 560 -0.65 13.12 -11.56
C GLU A 560 -1.36 14.39 -11.99
N ILE A 561 -2.12 14.30 -13.08
CA ILE A 561 -3.02 15.37 -13.51
C ILE A 561 -4.41 14.81 -13.72
N THR A 562 -5.40 15.48 -13.13
CA THR A 562 -6.81 15.10 -13.21
C THR A 562 -7.63 16.23 -13.83
N GLN A 563 -8.83 15.90 -14.29
CA GLN A 563 -9.84 16.88 -14.69
C GLN A 563 -11.21 16.35 -14.33
N GLU A 564 -12.04 17.23 -13.79
CA GLU A 564 -13.39 16.91 -13.36
C GLU A 564 -14.37 17.17 -14.51
N ARG A 565 -15.23 16.19 -14.82
CA ARG A 565 -16.34 16.36 -15.76
C ARG A 565 -17.66 16.41 -15.01
N HIS A 566 -18.40 17.50 -15.21
CA HIS A 566 -19.73 17.70 -14.64
C HIS A 566 -20.78 17.23 -15.65
N VAL A 567 -21.35 16.06 -15.39
CA VAL A 567 -22.39 15.46 -16.21
C VAL A 567 -23.74 16.08 -15.87
N ARG A 568 -24.44 16.62 -16.86
CA ARG A 568 -25.78 17.17 -16.68
C ARG A 568 -26.84 16.07 -16.58
N ALA A 569 -27.95 16.38 -15.91
CA ALA A 569 -29.11 15.50 -15.95
C ALA A 569 -29.68 15.48 -17.39
N SER A 570 -30.06 14.29 -17.85
CA SER A 570 -30.57 14.08 -19.21
C SER A 570 -31.61 12.95 -19.21
N ALA A 571 -32.20 12.66 -20.38
CA ALA A 571 -33.08 11.52 -20.54
C ALA A 571 -32.39 10.17 -20.21
N GLU A 572 -31.07 10.11 -20.30
CA GLU A 572 -30.29 8.90 -20.00
C GLU A 572 -29.94 8.75 -18.52
N GLY A 573 -30.29 9.73 -17.67
CA GLY A 573 -30.16 9.60 -16.21
C GLY A 573 -29.77 10.90 -15.48
N PRO A 574 -29.65 10.82 -14.14
CA PRO A 574 -29.36 11.95 -13.27
C PRO A 574 -27.97 12.58 -13.52
N ALA A 575 -27.80 13.82 -13.08
CA ALA A 575 -26.52 14.52 -13.09
C ALA A 575 -25.52 13.83 -12.13
N PHE A 576 -24.23 13.93 -12.42
CA PHE A 576 -23.18 13.50 -11.50
C PHE A 576 -21.85 14.13 -11.88
N THR A 577 -20.79 13.75 -11.18
CA THR A 577 -19.45 14.18 -11.51
C THR A 577 -18.48 13.02 -11.41
N TYR A 578 -17.52 12.99 -12.32
CA TYR A 578 -16.43 12.01 -12.30
C TYR A 578 -15.14 12.62 -12.84
N TYR A 579 -14.03 12.01 -12.44
CA TYR A 579 -12.70 12.44 -12.84
C TYR A 579 -12.16 11.65 -14.03
N GLY A 580 -11.34 12.30 -14.83
CA GLY A 580 -10.40 11.70 -15.78
C GLY A 580 -9.03 12.33 -15.62
N GLY A 581 -8.09 11.97 -16.51
CA GLY A 581 -6.73 12.50 -16.53
C GLY A 581 -5.69 11.40 -16.75
N SER A 582 -4.47 11.64 -16.29
CA SER A 582 -3.35 10.70 -16.47
C SER A 582 -2.32 10.74 -15.37
N THR A 583 -1.63 9.62 -15.22
CA THR A 583 -0.35 9.54 -14.52
C THR A 583 0.77 9.53 -15.54
N VAL A 584 1.72 10.42 -15.34
CA VAL A 584 2.82 10.64 -16.26
C VAL A 584 4.10 10.29 -15.54
N ILE A 585 4.84 9.37 -16.16
CA ILE A 585 6.16 8.97 -15.68
C ILE A 585 7.18 9.68 -16.57
N LEU A 586 7.96 10.56 -15.97
CA LEU A 586 9.05 11.27 -16.63
C LEU A 586 10.38 10.64 -16.21
N GLY A 587 11.27 10.46 -17.16
CA GLY A 587 12.62 10.00 -16.87
C GLY A 587 13.53 11.12 -16.38
N PRO A 588 14.84 10.84 -16.23
CA PRO A 588 15.77 11.75 -15.58
C PRO A 588 16.05 13.05 -16.36
N THR A 589 15.80 13.09 -17.69
CA THR A 589 15.97 14.31 -18.50
C THR A 589 14.66 15.09 -18.66
N GLY A 590 13.61 14.68 -17.95
CA GLY A 590 12.27 15.26 -18.10
C GLY A 590 11.54 14.75 -19.35
N GLU A 591 12.04 13.67 -19.98
CA GLU A 591 11.39 12.99 -21.09
C GLU A 591 10.18 12.20 -20.62
N ILE A 592 9.06 12.26 -21.36
CA ILE A 592 7.84 11.53 -20.98
C ILE A 592 7.96 10.08 -21.44
N ARG A 593 8.11 9.16 -20.47
CA ARG A 593 8.25 7.72 -20.73
C ARG A 593 6.89 7.05 -20.89
N TYR A 594 5.94 7.38 -20.03
CA TYR A 594 4.60 6.77 -20.04
C TYR A 594 3.51 7.80 -19.72
N VAL A 595 2.34 7.63 -20.36
CA VAL A 595 1.11 8.37 -20.04
C VAL A 595 0.00 7.36 -19.77
N VAL A 596 -0.24 7.07 -18.50
CA VAL A 596 -1.26 6.12 -18.05
C VAL A 596 -2.58 6.87 -17.87
N LEU A 597 -3.42 6.86 -18.90
CA LEU A 597 -4.59 7.73 -18.98
C LEU A 597 -5.94 7.04 -18.73
N LYS A 598 -6.86 7.83 -18.17
CA LYS A 598 -8.31 7.61 -18.15
C LYS A 598 -8.99 8.89 -18.61
N SER A 599 -9.15 9.05 -19.92
CA SER A 599 -9.70 10.28 -20.50
C SER A 599 -11.08 10.66 -19.96
N VAL A 600 -11.32 11.94 -19.71
CA VAL A 600 -12.65 12.48 -19.32
C VAL A 600 -13.73 12.24 -20.40
N VAL A 601 -13.33 12.06 -21.66
CA VAL A 601 -14.21 11.72 -22.79
C VAL A 601 -13.99 10.29 -23.29
N GLY A 602 -13.39 9.43 -22.47
CA GLY A 602 -13.10 8.04 -22.81
C GLY A 602 -14.36 7.22 -23.11
N ALA A 603 -14.32 6.45 -24.20
CA ALA A 603 -15.45 5.66 -24.67
C ALA A 603 -16.02 4.72 -23.59
N GLY A 604 -17.35 4.72 -23.45
CA GLY A 604 -18.07 3.87 -22.51
C GLY A 604 -17.90 4.22 -21.02
N ARG A 605 -17.07 5.20 -20.65
CA ARG A 605 -16.83 5.54 -19.22
C ARG A 605 -18.10 6.08 -18.57
N LEU A 606 -18.80 6.96 -19.27
CA LEU A 606 -20.05 7.55 -18.80
C LEU A 606 -21.11 6.48 -18.52
N GLN A 607 -21.31 5.57 -19.48
CA GLN A 607 -22.29 4.49 -19.38
C GLN A 607 -21.94 3.53 -18.24
N ARG A 608 -20.68 3.13 -18.11
CA ARG A 608 -20.22 2.28 -17.00
C ARG A 608 -20.42 2.96 -15.65
N ARG A 609 -20.18 4.28 -15.57
CA ARG A 609 -20.38 5.04 -14.34
C ARG A 609 -21.85 5.09 -13.95
N ARG A 610 -22.77 5.29 -14.90
CA ARG A 610 -24.22 5.20 -14.67
C ARG A 610 -24.63 3.81 -14.19
N ALA A 611 -24.21 2.77 -14.91
CA ALA A 611 -24.51 1.39 -14.53
C ALA A 611 -24.00 1.06 -13.12
N PHE A 612 -22.83 1.57 -12.72
CA PHE A 612 -22.30 1.35 -11.38
C PHE A 612 -23.21 1.93 -10.28
N PHE A 613 -23.77 3.14 -10.46
CA PHE A 613 -24.69 3.72 -9.47
C PHE A 613 -25.93 2.86 -9.23
N GLU A 614 -26.35 2.06 -10.21
CA GLU A 614 -27.50 1.17 -10.12
C GLU A 614 -27.17 -0.17 -9.44
N THR A 615 -25.90 -0.51 -9.27
CA THR A 615 -25.48 -1.73 -8.58
C THR A 615 -25.65 -1.60 -7.06
N ALA A 616 -25.82 -2.73 -6.36
CA ALA A 616 -25.84 -2.78 -4.90
C ALA A 616 -24.55 -2.18 -4.30
N CYS A 617 -23.40 -2.46 -4.90
CA CYS A 617 -22.12 -1.87 -4.51
C CYS A 617 -22.13 -0.34 -4.67
N GLY A 618 -22.57 0.19 -5.82
CA GLY A 618 -22.66 1.63 -6.03
C GLY A 618 -23.60 2.34 -5.05
N GLN A 619 -24.76 1.74 -4.76
CA GLN A 619 -25.75 2.31 -3.82
C GLN A 619 -25.28 2.34 -2.36
N LYS A 620 -24.28 1.51 -2.00
CA LYS A 620 -23.59 1.56 -0.68
C LYS A 620 -22.83 2.88 -0.50
N TYR A 621 -22.27 3.43 -1.57
CA TYR A 621 -21.37 4.58 -1.53
C TYR A 621 -21.99 5.88 -2.06
N TRP A 622 -22.99 5.77 -2.93
CA TRP A 622 -23.62 6.89 -3.61
C TRP A 622 -25.12 6.88 -3.32
N HIS A 623 -25.70 8.07 -3.26
CA HIS A 623 -27.13 8.24 -3.12
C HIS A 623 -27.62 9.30 -4.09
N LEU A 624 -28.88 9.17 -4.51
CA LEU A 624 -29.52 10.13 -5.39
C LEU A 624 -30.20 11.20 -4.54
N GLN A 625 -29.77 12.45 -4.68
CA GLN A 625 -30.41 13.60 -4.05
C GLN A 625 -30.99 14.50 -5.14
N GLY A 626 -32.33 14.55 -5.23
CA GLY A 626 -33.03 15.20 -6.33
C GLY A 626 -32.71 14.52 -7.66
N GLN A 627 -32.07 15.24 -8.58
CA GLN A 627 -31.65 14.73 -9.90
C GLN A 627 -30.12 14.64 -10.01
N ARG A 628 -29.41 14.43 -8.88
CA ARG A 628 -27.94 14.34 -8.85
C ARG A 628 -27.45 13.22 -7.94
N TRP A 629 -26.55 12.38 -8.46
CA TRP A 629 -25.81 11.43 -7.64
C TRP A 629 -24.76 12.15 -6.81
N GLN A 630 -24.74 11.86 -5.51
CA GLN A 630 -23.79 12.42 -4.56
C GLN A 630 -23.16 11.30 -3.72
N PRO A 631 -21.88 11.43 -3.33
CA PRO A 631 -21.29 10.50 -2.39
C PRO A 631 -22.06 10.58 -1.07
N ARG A 632 -22.24 9.45 -0.39
CA ARG A 632 -22.80 9.45 0.96
C ARG A 632 -21.83 10.13 1.93
N GLU A 633 -22.39 10.70 2.99
CA GLU A 633 -21.59 11.16 4.13
C GLU A 633 -20.74 9.99 4.66
N SER A 634 -19.52 10.30 5.11
CA SER A 634 -18.57 9.29 5.59
C SER A 634 -18.21 8.22 4.54
N LEU A 635 -18.22 8.57 3.24
CA LEU A 635 -17.78 7.70 2.14
C LEU A 635 -16.49 6.94 2.48
N PHE A 636 -15.54 7.66 3.09
CA PHE A 636 -14.26 7.12 3.51
C PHE A 636 -14.39 6.01 4.55
N ALA A 637 -15.18 6.24 5.60
CA ALA A 637 -15.46 5.22 6.59
C ALA A 637 -16.24 4.05 5.97
N LEU A 638 -17.17 4.30 5.04
CA LEU A 638 -17.94 3.24 4.38
C LEU A 638 -17.09 2.31 3.50
N VAL A 639 -16.01 2.84 2.91
CA VAL A 639 -15.08 2.03 2.11
C VAL A 639 -14.33 1.05 3.00
N HIS A 640 -13.92 1.46 4.19
CA HIS A 640 -13.14 0.64 5.14
C HIS A 640 -13.95 0.04 6.29
N SER A 641 -15.26 0.29 6.36
CA SER A 641 -16.14 -0.32 7.36
C SER A 641 -16.67 -1.64 6.79
N GLY A 642 -16.17 -2.77 7.29
CA GLY A 642 -16.80 -4.05 6.97
C GLY A 642 -15.95 -5.31 7.13
N HIS A 643 -15.04 -5.37 8.10
CA HIS A 643 -14.32 -6.62 8.40
C HIS A 643 -15.18 -7.63 9.17
#